data_AF-A0A178A6U8-F1
#
_entry.id   AF-A0A178A6U8-F1
#
_cell.length_a   1.000
_cell.length_b   1.000
_cell.length_c   1.000
_cell.angle_alpha   90.00
_cell.angle_beta   90.00
_cell.angle_gamma   90.00
#
_symmetry.space_group_name_H-M   'P 1'
#
loop_
_entity.id
_entity.type
_entity.pdbx_description
1 polymer ?
#
loop_
_entity_poly.entity_id
_entity_poly.type
_entity_poly.pdbx_seq_one_letter_code
_entity_poly.pdbx_strand_id
1 'polypeptide(L)'
;MFSDREKVHVFRRFLFSYMLILALPLLSSYFIYHVSIKKIEQQASETSNKMLAEARNLIDQKSEQVESFVYQLTKNNDVQQLMDKDPAERDRTYETYKVVKSIEPYGLTNPVFKNAYIYFHNLDLIVSPESAFIRSSDYYKAKLLKGLTLEEWNKRFHQQYQSGFYQTDFPLTIGKKQEPIIPYIQSIPLGTKQNPQASIVVLIDEKEITTLLDQVATQYDGSSFVYDQEGNIIFGEQINKKMLVYNKKVGEYQLSADQDQFILIETKSNTNKWTYAAVISKKQLSKDVQHIRTLHLLVAIMTLLIGIAISLIFSYRNSLPLKKLLGIISWTEATKLKNPYDFLHSNITEMIQNNNRLKEQVQKQMPILQDSVFRRLIGGEISSVKEAYTLIEQAEVPLKGSYGFVGIIQIVHFIKEFNREMLDEMSVAQLVIQAELQEIFQGHIFCGNIKADQVAFLLTYQQKTSDEEEKQIEQSLKTFVRKLEEKNALKVNGGLGKQFKNILDIHQSYEQARVSLPFVHSIDQKPSFQKYNVIMMEGRLEYQFSIEVELRLITAVSNGEVADVKEILAQIYDDNQDKQYLLQQIGTQILSSLKGTIIRIISKNIQLNQGLVDDIFSRLEEMSQKRNEFYHDFQQLRKMILELTQNFYENKRVGGLATIQRIKDCINRDFSDSNLTLQHIAEVVNMSQKMLPIMFKEHTGVNISDYIEDVRMNYAKKQLLETDDAIEKIAIASGYNSGHSFRRAFKRNTGTSPSDYRKMLKTLE
;
A
#
# COMPACT_ATOMS: atom_id res chain seq x y z
N MET A 1 13.99 -3.96 1.93
CA MET A 1 13.07 -2.80 1.92
C MET A 1 12.39 -2.78 3.28
N PHE A 2 12.76 -1.88 4.21
CA PHE A 2 11.98 -1.69 5.43
C PHE A 2 10.54 -1.46 4.98
N SER A 3 9.63 -2.40 5.26
CA SER A 3 8.21 -2.11 5.07
C SER A 3 7.94 -0.85 5.90
N ASP A 4 7.15 0.08 5.39
CA ASP A 4 6.85 1.29 6.15
C ASP A 4 6.31 0.96 7.55
N ARG A 5 5.80 -0.26 7.78
CA ARG A 5 5.40 -0.78 9.10
C ARG A 5 6.52 -0.78 10.14
N GLU A 6 7.74 -1.17 9.84
CA GLU A 6 8.81 -1.23 10.85
C GLU A 6 9.42 0.14 11.17
N LYS A 7 9.51 1.02 10.16
CA LYS A 7 9.86 2.45 10.36
C LYS A 7 8.84 3.12 11.27
N VAL A 8 7.57 2.83 10.99
CA VAL A 8 6.44 3.26 11.80
C VAL A 8 6.49 2.62 13.19
N HIS A 9 7.01 1.41 13.37
CA HIS A 9 7.05 0.75 14.67
C HIS A 9 8.07 1.38 15.64
N VAL A 10 9.29 1.70 15.18
CA VAL A 10 10.30 2.39 16.01
C VAL A 10 9.84 3.80 16.36
N PHE A 11 9.35 4.54 15.36
CA PHE A 11 8.76 5.86 15.56
C PHE A 11 7.56 5.80 16.51
N ARG A 12 6.66 4.81 16.36
CA ARG A 12 5.51 4.61 17.26
C ARG A 12 5.95 4.24 18.67
N ARG A 13 7.05 3.50 18.86
CA ARG A 13 7.54 3.14 20.19
C ARG A 13 8.13 4.36 20.92
N PHE A 14 8.93 5.18 20.23
CA PHE A 14 9.40 6.45 20.81
C PHE A 14 8.25 7.43 21.04
N LEU A 15 7.36 7.56 20.06
CA LEU A 15 6.14 8.37 20.20
C LEU A 15 5.32 7.87 21.39
N PHE A 16 5.14 6.56 21.55
CA PHE A 16 4.41 5.98 22.67
C PHE A 16 5.12 6.25 24.00
N SER A 17 6.44 6.10 24.10
CA SER A 17 7.18 6.43 25.32
C SER A 17 7.09 7.92 25.67
N TYR A 18 7.16 8.80 24.67
CA TYR A 18 7.04 10.24 24.90
C TYR A 18 5.59 10.65 25.19
N MET A 19 4.60 9.99 24.58
CA MET A 19 3.18 10.15 24.93
C MET A 19 2.88 9.62 26.34
N LEU A 20 3.58 8.58 26.80
CA LEU A 20 3.47 8.07 28.16
C LEU A 20 4.10 9.05 29.17
N ILE A 21 5.21 9.71 28.80
CA ILE A 21 5.76 10.81 29.59
C ILE A 21 4.81 12.01 29.58
N LEU A 22 4.16 12.32 28.44
CA LEU A 22 3.12 13.35 28.34
C LEU A 22 1.87 13.01 29.17
N ALA A 23 1.61 11.73 29.43
CA ALA A 23 0.54 11.32 30.32
C ALA A 23 0.79 11.78 31.76
N LEU A 24 2.04 11.93 32.22
CA LEU A 24 2.33 12.40 33.59
C LEU A 24 1.78 13.81 33.88
N PRO A 25 2.10 14.87 33.10
CA PRO A 25 1.55 16.20 33.32
C PRO A 25 0.03 16.25 33.07
N LEU A 26 -0.50 15.43 32.17
CA LEU A 26 -1.96 15.32 31.97
C LEU A 26 -2.65 14.63 33.14
N LEU A 27 -2.06 13.59 33.72
CA LEU A 27 -2.55 12.91 34.92
C LEU A 27 -2.45 13.82 36.15
N SER A 28 -1.36 14.57 36.31
CA SER A 28 -1.26 15.56 37.37
C SER A 28 -2.28 16.68 37.18
N SER A 29 -2.49 17.14 35.95
CA SER A 29 -3.51 18.15 35.63
C SER A 29 -4.93 17.65 35.92
N TYR A 30 -5.22 16.39 35.56
CA TYR A 30 -6.48 15.72 35.88
C TYR A 30 -6.69 15.57 37.39
N PHE A 31 -5.65 15.16 38.12
CA PHE A 31 -5.72 15.04 39.57
C PHE A 31 -5.98 16.39 40.24
N ILE A 32 -5.26 17.45 39.82
CA ILE A 32 -5.47 18.82 40.32
C ILE A 32 -6.91 19.27 40.05
N TYR A 33 -7.43 19.06 38.84
CA TYR A 33 -8.81 19.39 38.49
C TYR A 33 -9.82 18.71 39.43
N HIS A 34 -9.66 17.41 39.71
CA HIS A 34 -10.53 16.68 40.63
C HIS A 34 -10.44 17.18 42.07
N VAL A 35 -9.23 17.49 42.55
CA VAL A 35 -9.02 18.06 43.89
C VAL A 35 -9.67 19.45 44.00
N SER A 36 -9.51 20.29 42.99
CA SER A 36 -10.09 21.64 42.95
C SER A 36 -11.62 21.62 42.97
N ILE A 37 -12.25 20.77 42.15
CA ILE A 37 -13.71 20.63 42.16
C ILE A 37 -14.20 20.16 43.53
N LYS A 38 -13.59 19.10 44.07
CA LYS A 38 -13.98 18.58 45.38
C LYS A 38 -13.84 19.63 46.48
N LYS A 39 -12.79 20.47 46.42
CA LYS A 39 -12.58 21.54 47.39
C LYS A 39 -13.64 22.65 47.26
N ILE A 40 -14.05 22.99 46.04
CA ILE A 40 -15.10 23.98 45.79
C ILE A 40 -16.46 23.44 46.23
N GLU A 41 -16.78 22.18 45.93
CA GLU A 41 -18.01 21.52 46.41
C GLU A 41 -18.10 21.52 47.93
N GLN A 42 -16.99 21.17 48.60
CA GLN A 42 -16.93 21.23 50.05
C GLN A 42 -17.14 22.66 50.58
N GLN A 43 -16.45 23.65 50.00
CA GLN A 43 -16.56 25.05 50.42
C GLN A 43 -17.95 25.63 50.17
N ALA A 44 -18.58 25.30 49.04
CA ALA A 44 -19.95 25.70 48.74
C ALA A 44 -20.94 25.08 49.72
N SER A 45 -20.83 23.77 50.01
CA SER A 45 -21.67 23.10 51.00
C SER A 45 -21.49 23.69 52.41
N GLU A 46 -20.25 23.97 52.85
CA GLU A 46 -19.98 24.63 54.13
C GLU A 46 -20.58 26.04 54.21
N THR A 47 -20.55 26.79 53.11
CA THR A 47 -21.11 28.14 53.02
C THR A 47 -22.63 28.12 53.05
N SER A 48 -23.25 27.26 52.23
CA SER A 48 -24.71 27.08 52.20
C SER A 48 -25.26 26.57 53.54
N ASN A 49 -24.54 25.66 54.22
CA ASN A 49 -24.89 25.22 55.58
C ASN A 49 -24.96 26.40 56.57
N LYS A 50 -23.98 27.31 56.52
CA LYS A 50 -23.96 28.50 57.40
C LYS A 50 -25.12 29.43 57.09
N MET A 51 -25.35 29.75 55.82
CA MET A 51 -26.45 30.62 55.40
C MET A 51 -27.82 30.01 55.77
N LEU A 52 -27.99 28.70 55.61
CA LEU A 52 -29.21 28.00 56.00
C LEU A 52 -29.43 28.03 57.51
N ALA A 53 -28.37 27.87 58.30
CA ALA A 53 -28.44 27.99 59.75
C ALA A 53 -28.81 29.42 60.20
N GLU A 54 -28.32 30.45 59.51
CA GLU A 54 -28.70 31.85 59.74
C GLU A 54 -30.18 32.10 59.39
N ALA A 55 -30.65 31.63 58.24
CA ALA A 55 -32.04 31.73 57.83
C ALA A 55 -32.98 31.01 58.82
N ARG A 56 -32.61 29.79 59.24
CA ARG A 56 -33.30 29.05 60.32
C ARG A 56 -33.45 29.90 61.58
N ASN A 57 -32.34 30.47 62.08
CA ASN A 57 -32.36 31.26 63.31
C ASN A 57 -33.30 32.48 63.20
N LEU A 58 -33.29 33.16 62.05
CA LEU A 58 -34.18 34.29 61.80
C LEU A 58 -35.65 33.86 61.75
N ILE A 59 -35.97 32.75 61.09
CA ILE A 59 -37.35 32.27 60.98
C ILE A 59 -37.84 31.75 62.34
N ASP A 60 -37.00 31.06 63.10
CA ASP A 60 -37.32 30.65 64.47
C ASP A 60 -37.66 31.85 65.35
N GLN A 61 -36.87 32.94 65.27
CA GLN A 61 -37.15 34.19 65.98
C GLN A 61 -38.48 34.82 65.55
N LYS A 62 -38.82 34.76 64.25
CA LYS A 62 -40.11 35.26 63.73
C LYS A 62 -41.29 34.40 64.19
N SER A 63 -41.11 33.08 64.24
CA SER A 63 -42.10 32.13 64.77
C SER A 63 -42.41 32.40 66.24
N GLU A 64 -41.37 32.60 67.06
CA GLU A 64 -41.54 32.98 68.47
C GLU A 64 -42.31 34.30 68.64
N GLN A 65 -42.12 35.27 67.73
CA GLN A 65 -42.90 36.52 67.72
C GLN A 65 -44.39 36.28 67.43
N VAL A 66 -44.73 35.38 66.49
CA VAL A 66 -46.13 34.99 66.19
C VAL A 66 -46.78 34.35 67.41
N GLU A 67 -46.12 33.36 68.01
CA GLU A 67 -46.62 32.66 69.19
C GLU A 67 -46.82 33.62 70.37
N SER A 68 -45.87 34.52 70.60
CA SER A 68 -45.98 35.58 71.62
C SER A 68 -47.17 36.51 71.36
N PHE A 69 -47.39 36.94 70.11
CA PHE A 69 -48.54 37.76 69.72
C PHE A 69 -49.88 37.03 69.97
N VAL A 70 -50.00 35.77 69.55
CA VAL A 70 -51.22 34.97 69.77
C VAL A 70 -51.48 34.77 71.27
N TYR A 71 -50.42 34.52 72.04
CA TYR A 71 -50.52 34.38 73.49
C TYR A 71 -51.00 35.68 74.16
N GLN A 72 -50.51 36.84 73.72
CA GLN A 72 -50.97 38.14 74.18
C GLN A 72 -52.44 38.39 73.85
N LEU A 73 -52.88 38.06 72.63
CA LEU A 73 -54.29 38.17 72.23
C LEU A 73 -55.20 37.23 73.05
N THR A 74 -54.73 36.01 73.31
CA THR A 74 -55.47 35.07 74.17
C THR A 74 -55.66 35.63 75.58
N LYS A 75 -54.65 36.32 76.12
CA LYS A 75 -54.71 36.92 77.46
C LYS A 75 -55.38 38.30 77.50
N ASN A 76 -55.80 38.84 76.36
CA ASN A 76 -56.46 40.13 76.31
C ASN A 76 -57.82 40.05 77.02
N ASN A 77 -58.03 40.93 78.00
CA ASN A 77 -59.22 40.92 78.84
C ASN A 77 -60.52 41.16 78.06
N ASP A 78 -60.48 42.03 77.04
CA ASP A 78 -61.67 42.30 76.21
C ASP A 78 -62.00 41.11 75.30
N VAL A 79 -60.99 40.40 74.78
CA VAL A 79 -61.18 39.17 73.99
C VAL A 79 -61.81 38.08 74.85
N GLN A 80 -61.30 37.86 76.07
CA GLN A 80 -61.87 36.89 77.02
C GLN A 80 -63.31 37.27 77.41
N GLN A 81 -63.56 38.55 77.70
CA GLN A 81 -64.90 39.03 78.07
C GLN A 81 -65.93 38.81 76.96
N LEU A 82 -65.56 39.03 75.69
CA LEU A 82 -66.44 38.79 74.54
C LEU A 82 -66.63 37.29 74.25
N MET A 83 -65.69 36.44 74.67
CA MET A 83 -65.75 34.99 74.52
C MET A 83 -66.64 34.33 75.59
N ASP A 84 -66.57 34.82 76.84
CA ASP A 84 -67.28 34.25 77.99
C ASP A 84 -68.76 34.67 78.08
N LYS A 85 -69.14 35.79 77.46
CA LYS A 85 -70.50 36.35 77.52
C LYS A 85 -71.07 36.48 76.12
N ASP A 86 -72.25 35.92 75.86
CA ASP A 86 -73.06 36.27 74.68
C ASP A 86 -73.83 37.57 74.99
N PRO A 87 -73.35 38.75 74.52
CA PRO A 87 -73.95 40.02 74.89
C PRO A 87 -75.26 40.19 74.11
N ALA A 88 -76.28 40.77 74.73
CA ALA A 88 -77.50 41.17 74.05
C ALA A 88 -77.16 41.99 72.79
N GLU A 89 -77.98 41.88 71.74
CA GLU A 89 -77.67 42.35 70.38
C GLU A 89 -77.16 43.80 70.30
N ARG A 90 -77.62 44.67 71.21
CA ARG A 90 -77.22 46.08 71.33
C ARG A 90 -75.83 46.28 71.96
N ASP A 91 -75.48 45.48 72.96
CA ASP A 91 -74.19 45.54 73.66
C ASP A 91 -73.07 44.85 72.88
N ARG A 92 -73.43 43.90 72.02
CA ARG A 92 -72.50 43.16 71.15
C ARG A 92 -71.67 44.10 70.27
N THR A 93 -72.28 45.16 69.75
CA THR A 93 -71.59 46.14 68.88
C THR A 93 -70.52 46.92 69.66
N TYR A 94 -70.83 47.32 70.90
CA TYR A 94 -69.89 48.07 71.75
C TYR A 94 -68.73 47.20 72.24
N GLU A 95 -69.00 45.96 72.68
CA GLU A 95 -67.94 45.03 73.09
C GLU A 95 -67.06 44.59 71.91
N THR A 96 -67.64 44.42 70.72
CA THR A 96 -66.86 44.18 69.49
C THR A 96 -65.91 45.36 69.20
N TYR A 97 -66.39 46.60 69.33
CA TYR A 97 -65.55 47.80 69.14
C TYR A 97 -64.41 47.88 70.17
N LYS A 98 -64.66 47.52 71.44
CA LYS A 98 -63.62 47.44 72.47
C LYS A 98 -62.53 46.44 72.09
N VAL A 99 -62.89 45.26 71.59
CA VAL A 99 -61.91 44.28 71.11
C VAL A 99 -61.11 44.82 69.93
N VAL A 100 -61.74 45.44 68.92
CA VAL A 100 -61.00 46.08 67.79
C VAL A 100 -59.97 47.08 68.32
N LYS A 101 -60.39 47.98 69.21
CA LYS A 101 -59.51 49.02 69.77
C LYS A 101 -58.40 48.46 70.65
N SER A 102 -58.65 47.39 71.40
CA SER A 102 -57.64 46.78 72.26
C SER A 102 -56.61 45.97 71.46
N ILE A 103 -56.98 45.45 70.28
CA ILE A 103 -56.07 44.68 69.43
C ILE A 103 -55.38 45.51 68.32
N GLU A 104 -55.87 46.72 68.01
CA GLU A 104 -55.33 47.66 67.01
C GLU A 104 -53.81 47.92 67.16
N PRO A 105 -53.24 48.18 68.36
CA PRO A 105 -51.80 48.46 68.51
C PRO A 105 -50.90 47.29 68.11
N TYR A 106 -51.38 46.06 68.23
CA TYR A 106 -50.60 44.88 67.90
C TYR A 106 -50.48 44.66 66.38
N GLY A 107 -51.43 45.18 65.60
CA GLY A 107 -51.38 45.16 64.13
C GLY A 107 -50.37 46.17 63.55
N LEU A 108 -50.09 47.27 64.26
CA LEU A 108 -49.18 48.33 63.80
C LEU A 108 -47.70 48.07 64.12
N THR A 109 -47.41 47.16 65.04
CA THR A 109 -46.06 46.95 65.62
C THR A 109 -45.34 45.71 65.08
N ASN A 110 -46.03 44.83 64.34
CA ASN A 110 -45.48 43.57 63.84
C ASN A 110 -45.50 43.53 62.31
N PRO A 111 -44.40 43.92 61.62
CA PRO A 111 -44.37 44.03 60.15
C PRO A 111 -44.45 42.70 59.40
N VAL A 112 -44.38 41.57 60.12
CA VAL A 112 -44.35 40.20 59.59
C VAL A 112 -45.75 39.68 59.26
N PHE A 113 -46.79 40.28 59.85
CA PHE A 113 -48.16 39.81 59.69
C PHE A 113 -48.82 40.58 58.56
N LYS A 114 -49.24 39.86 57.51
CA LYS A 114 -50.03 40.45 56.43
C LYS A 114 -51.45 40.77 56.91
N ASN A 115 -52.02 39.91 57.75
CA ASN A 115 -53.34 40.10 58.36
C ASN A 115 -53.47 39.20 59.61
N ALA A 116 -54.25 39.62 60.59
CA ALA A 116 -54.59 38.79 61.75
C ALA A 116 -56.03 39.03 62.15
N TYR A 117 -56.74 37.98 62.54
CA TYR A 117 -58.12 38.09 63.01
C TYR A 117 -58.46 37.03 64.05
N ILE A 118 -59.49 37.31 64.83
CA ILE A 118 -60.09 36.42 65.82
C ILE A 118 -61.50 36.10 65.33
N TYR A 119 -61.81 34.82 65.17
CA TYR A 119 -63.15 34.36 64.85
C TYR A 119 -63.81 33.76 66.09
N PHE A 120 -64.89 34.37 66.55
CA PHE A 120 -65.69 33.90 67.69
C PHE A 120 -66.80 32.97 67.18
N HIS A 121 -66.69 31.68 67.50
CA HIS A 121 -67.53 30.62 66.90
C HIS A 121 -69.00 30.76 67.29
N ASN A 122 -69.27 31.05 68.56
CA ASN A 122 -70.63 31.18 69.08
C ASN A 122 -71.38 32.41 68.54
N LEU A 123 -70.63 33.43 68.13
CA LEU A 123 -71.17 34.72 67.70
C LEU A 123 -71.18 34.89 66.17
N ASP A 124 -70.56 33.96 65.43
CA ASP A 124 -70.25 34.09 63.99
C ASP A 124 -69.55 35.44 63.66
N LEU A 125 -68.70 35.92 64.56
CA LEU A 125 -68.10 37.26 64.52
C LEU A 125 -66.60 37.18 64.24
N ILE A 126 -66.11 37.97 63.27
CA ILE A 126 -64.67 38.12 63.00
C ILE A 126 -64.20 39.50 63.39
N VAL A 127 -63.17 39.56 64.23
CA VAL A 127 -62.55 40.81 64.67
C VAL A 127 -61.09 40.84 64.22
N SER A 128 -60.69 41.92 63.56
CA SER A 128 -59.32 42.18 63.12
C SER A 128 -58.84 43.54 63.67
N PRO A 129 -57.53 43.82 63.70
CA PRO A 129 -56.99 45.11 64.13
C PRO A 129 -57.56 46.32 63.36
N GLU A 130 -58.00 46.12 62.11
CA GLU A 130 -58.53 47.20 61.26
C GLU A 130 -60.05 47.36 61.37
N SER A 131 -60.78 46.28 61.65
CA SER A 131 -62.25 46.25 61.52
C SER A 131 -62.87 44.97 62.11
N ALA A 132 -64.19 44.97 62.30
CA ALA A 132 -64.96 43.78 62.68
C ALA A 132 -66.09 43.48 61.67
N PHE A 133 -66.41 42.20 61.50
CA PHE A 133 -67.40 41.69 60.57
C PHE A 133 -68.38 40.81 61.33
N ILE A 134 -69.65 41.26 61.38
CA ILE A 134 -70.72 40.65 62.19
C ILE A 134 -71.03 39.21 61.76
N ARG A 135 -70.72 38.84 60.51
CA ARG A 135 -70.87 37.49 59.97
C ARG A 135 -69.58 37.06 59.30
N SER A 136 -69.16 35.81 59.52
CA SER A 136 -67.99 35.24 58.84
C SER A 136 -68.13 35.26 57.31
N SER A 137 -69.36 35.12 56.79
CA SER A 137 -69.65 35.22 55.35
C SER A 137 -69.31 36.57 54.75
N ASP A 138 -69.42 37.65 55.52
CA ASP A 138 -69.15 39.00 55.05
C ASP A 138 -67.66 39.28 55.01
N TYR A 139 -66.90 38.77 55.99
CA TYR A 139 -65.45 38.76 55.95
C TYR A 139 -64.92 37.98 54.74
N TYR A 140 -65.44 36.77 54.53
CA TYR A 140 -65.07 35.92 53.40
C TYR A 140 -65.31 36.60 52.04
N LYS A 141 -66.48 37.27 51.88
CA LYS A 141 -66.80 38.04 50.67
C LYS A 141 -65.93 39.28 50.52
N ALA A 142 -65.71 40.04 51.59
CA ALA A 142 -64.96 41.30 51.56
C ALA A 142 -63.47 41.08 51.27
N LYS A 143 -62.86 40.05 51.85
CA LYS A 143 -61.45 39.69 51.60
C LYS A 143 -61.27 38.85 50.33
N LEU A 144 -62.37 38.49 49.64
CA LEU A 144 -62.40 37.83 48.33
C LEU A 144 -61.58 36.53 48.29
N LEU A 145 -61.72 35.67 49.29
CA LEU A 145 -61.01 34.40 49.41
C LEU A 145 -61.43 33.40 48.31
N LYS A 146 -60.94 33.60 47.09
CA LYS A 146 -61.21 32.70 45.95
C LYS A 146 -60.37 31.43 46.05
N GLY A 147 -61.01 30.26 45.91
CA GLY A 147 -60.35 28.94 45.90
C GLY A 147 -60.88 27.94 46.92
N LEU A 148 -61.59 28.41 47.95
CA LEU A 148 -62.34 27.58 48.91
C LEU A 148 -63.78 28.03 48.95
N THR A 149 -64.74 27.12 49.12
CA THR A 149 -66.11 27.50 49.48
C THR A 149 -66.17 28.02 50.93
N LEU A 150 -67.22 28.80 51.26
CA LEU A 150 -67.43 29.29 52.63
C LEU A 150 -67.47 28.15 53.66
N GLU A 151 -68.09 27.02 53.29
CA GLU A 151 -68.20 25.84 54.13
C GLU A 151 -66.84 25.16 54.36
N GLU A 152 -66.01 25.04 53.32
CA GLU A 152 -64.66 24.50 53.44
C GLU A 152 -63.73 25.40 54.26
N TRP A 153 -63.83 26.72 54.11
CA TRP A 153 -63.05 27.68 54.91
C TRP A 153 -63.44 27.59 56.40
N ASN A 154 -64.75 27.60 56.71
CA ASN A 154 -65.22 27.44 58.09
C ASN A 154 -64.82 26.09 58.69
N LYS A 155 -64.97 24.99 57.93
CA LYS A 155 -64.56 23.66 58.40
C LYS A 155 -63.07 23.57 58.70
N ARG A 156 -62.23 24.15 57.83
CA ARG A 156 -60.76 24.01 57.92
C ARG A 156 -60.12 24.96 58.92
N PHE A 157 -60.61 26.18 59.07
CA PHE A 157 -59.96 27.19 59.93
C PHE A 157 -60.60 27.31 61.30
N HIS A 158 -61.82 26.78 61.49
CA HIS A 158 -62.65 27.17 62.63
C HIS A 158 -63.42 26.03 63.32
N GLN A 159 -63.71 24.90 62.68
CA GLN A 159 -64.53 23.82 63.29
C GLN A 159 -63.75 22.82 64.16
N GLN A 160 -62.42 22.76 64.06
CA GLN A 160 -61.58 21.81 64.81
C GLN A 160 -60.59 22.55 65.70
N TYR A 161 -60.23 21.98 66.86
CA TYR A 161 -59.17 22.55 67.69
C TYR A 161 -57.85 22.53 66.93
N GLN A 162 -57.25 23.71 66.76
CA GLN A 162 -56.02 23.92 66.02
C GLN A 162 -55.01 24.69 66.85
N SER A 163 -53.73 24.34 66.73
CA SER A 163 -52.62 24.97 67.46
C SER A 163 -51.34 24.75 66.66
N GLY A 164 -50.94 25.78 65.95
CA GLY A 164 -49.69 25.80 65.17
C GLY A 164 -49.86 26.38 63.78
N PHE A 165 -48.81 26.22 62.97
CA PHE A 165 -48.80 26.59 61.56
C PHE A 165 -49.45 25.49 60.72
N TYR A 166 -50.19 25.88 59.70
CA TYR A 166 -50.89 24.95 58.82
C TYR A 166 -50.50 25.17 57.36
N GLN A 167 -50.27 24.08 56.65
CA GLN A 167 -50.02 24.11 55.20
C GLN A 167 -51.31 24.47 54.45
N THR A 168 -51.22 25.40 53.49
CA THR A 168 -52.31 25.69 52.57
C THR A 168 -52.04 25.03 51.22
N ASP A 169 -52.92 24.12 50.78
CA ASP A 169 -52.85 23.50 49.45
C ASP A 169 -53.47 24.39 48.35
N PHE A 170 -53.82 25.64 48.68
CA PHE A 170 -54.58 26.54 47.82
C PHE A 170 -54.09 27.98 48.02
N PRO A 171 -53.83 28.74 46.93
CA PRO A 171 -53.45 30.14 47.06
C PRO A 171 -54.65 30.93 47.58
N LEU A 172 -54.59 31.46 48.81
CA LEU A 172 -55.57 32.45 49.24
C LEU A 172 -55.42 33.69 48.35
N THR A 173 -56.43 33.95 47.53
CA THR A 173 -56.52 35.23 46.83
C THR A 173 -57.05 36.25 47.83
N ILE A 174 -56.24 37.20 48.27
CA ILE A 174 -56.71 38.34 49.05
C ILE A 174 -56.90 39.51 48.07
N GLY A 175 -58.16 39.84 47.76
CA GLY A 175 -58.48 40.88 46.77
C GLY A 175 -58.27 40.43 45.31
N LYS A 176 -57.36 41.10 44.56
CA LYS A 176 -57.10 40.83 43.12
C LYS A 176 -55.82 40.04 42.85
N LYS A 177 -55.02 39.74 43.87
CA LYS A 177 -53.71 39.09 43.73
C LYS A 177 -53.71 37.78 44.51
N GLN A 178 -53.27 36.70 43.85
CA GLN A 178 -52.99 35.44 44.54
C GLN A 178 -51.71 35.64 45.34
N GLU A 179 -51.78 35.38 46.65
CA GLU A 179 -50.64 35.58 47.54
C GLU A 179 -50.41 34.30 48.34
N PRO A 180 -49.18 33.77 48.33
CA PRO A 180 -48.81 32.64 49.16
C PRO A 180 -48.76 33.13 50.61
N ILE A 181 -49.53 32.49 51.49
CA ILE A 181 -49.64 32.87 52.90
C ILE A 181 -49.66 31.63 53.79
N ILE A 182 -49.04 31.74 54.96
CA ILE A 182 -48.99 30.67 55.94
C ILE A 182 -49.89 31.06 57.11
N PRO A 183 -51.03 30.37 57.31
CA PRO A 183 -51.88 30.60 58.46
C PRO A 183 -51.28 29.92 59.70
N TYR A 184 -51.10 30.71 60.75
CA TYR A 184 -50.98 30.23 62.11
C TYR A 184 -52.34 30.30 62.78
N ILE A 185 -52.84 29.17 63.28
CA ILE A 185 -54.17 29.07 63.88
C ILE A 185 -54.05 28.58 65.31
N GLN A 186 -54.67 29.30 66.22
CA GLN A 186 -54.77 28.93 67.62
C GLN A 186 -56.21 29.02 68.09
N SER A 187 -56.79 27.87 68.42
CA SER A 187 -58.07 27.79 69.10
C SER A 187 -57.91 28.18 70.57
N ILE A 188 -58.88 28.94 71.07
CA ILE A 188 -58.97 29.41 72.45
C ILE A 188 -60.36 29.05 73.05
N PRO A 189 -60.45 28.79 74.37
CA PRO A 189 -59.40 28.90 75.38
C PRO A 189 -58.29 27.82 75.26
N LEU A 190 -57.06 28.18 75.66
CA LEU A 190 -55.90 27.27 75.59
C LEU A 190 -56.08 26.10 76.56
N GLY A 191 -55.92 24.87 76.05
CA GLY A 191 -55.94 23.64 76.86
C GLY A 191 -57.22 22.81 76.75
N THR A 192 -58.31 23.35 76.19
CA THR A 192 -59.56 22.62 75.99
C THR A 192 -59.71 22.18 74.54
N LYS A 193 -59.49 20.90 74.25
CA LYS A 193 -59.54 20.35 72.87
C LYS A 193 -60.96 20.12 72.33
N GLN A 194 -61.98 20.18 73.20
CA GLN A 194 -63.38 19.99 72.81
C GLN A 194 -64.11 21.33 72.85
N ASN A 195 -64.81 21.65 71.76
CA ASN A 195 -65.63 22.86 71.60
C ASN A 195 -64.86 24.19 71.74
N PRO A 196 -63.97 24.52 70.80
CA PRO A 196 -63.27 25.81 70.81
C PRO A 196 -64.27 26.96 70.71
N GLN A 197 -64.08 28.01 71.51
CA GLN A 197 -65.00 29.16 71.55
C GLN A 197 -64.60 30.25 70.54
N ALA A 198 -63.29 30.39 70.29
CA ALA A 198 -62.78 31.24 69.23
C ALA A 198 -61.50 30.67 68.62
N SER A 199 -61.15 31.16 67.43
CA SER A 199 -59.92 30.85 66.73
C SER A 199 -59.19 32.13 66.35
N ILE A 200 -57.94 32.25 66.80
CA ILE A 200 -57.02 33.31 66.38
C ILE A 200 -56.32 32.82 65.12
N VAL A 201 -56.41 33.59 64.04
CA VAL A 201 -55.76 33.30 62.76
C VAL A 201 -54.81 34.43 62.43
N VAL A 202 -53.52 34.11 62.31
CA VAL A 202 -52.48 35.02 61.84
C VAL A 202 -52.03 34.57 60.46
N LEU A 203 -52.12 35.46 59.49
CA LEU A 203 -51.71 35.24 58.11
C LEU A 203 -50.34 35.87 57.91
N ILE A 204 -49.34 35.02 57.70
CA ILE A 204 -47.95 35.43 57.50
C ILE A 204 -47.66 35.44 56.01
N ASP A 205 -46.94 36.46 55.53
CA ASP A 205 -46.50 36.49 54.14
C ASP A 205 -45.44 35.40 53.90
N GLU A 206 -45.80 34.40 53.11
CA GLU A 206 -44.87 33.33 52.76
C GLU A 206 -43.63 33.91 52.07
N LYS A 207 -43.77 35.00 51.30
CA LYS A 207 -42.64 35.60 50.58
C LYS A 207 -41.58 36.17 51.49
N GLU A 208 -41.94 36.74 52.64
CA GLU A 208 -40.95 37.30 53.57
C GLU A 208 -40.07 36.18 54.15
N ILE A 209 -40.67 35.03 54.43
CA ILE A 209 -40.00 33.84 54.95
C ILE A 209 -39.22 33.12 53.85
N THR A 210 -39.82 32.91 52.68
CA THR A 210 -39.13 32.24 51.56
C THR A 210 -37.97 33.09 51.06
N THR A 211 -38.06 34.43 51.02
CA THR A 211 -36.94 35.28 50.55
C THR A 211 -35.66 35.04 51.36
N LEU A 212 -35.76 34.79 52.68
CA LEU A 212 -34.59 34.49 53.52
C LEU A 212 -33.97 33.13 53.22
N LEU A 213 -34.80 32.12 52.91
CA LEU A 213 -34.33 30.78 52.54
C LEU A 213 -33.87 30.71 51.08
N ASP A 214 -34.52 31.49 50.22
CA ASP A 214 -34.24 31.60 48.80
C ASP A 214 -32.88 32.24 48.58
N GLN A 215 -32.38 33.12 49.45
CA GLN A 215 -31.00 33.61 49.36
C GLN A 215 -29.97 32.47 49.40
N VAL A 216 -30.23 31.41 50.17
CA VAL A 216 -29.36 30.23 50.28
C VAL A 216 -29.43 29.37 49.03
N ALA A 217 -30.63 29.24 48.45
CA ALA A 217 -30.91 28.34 47.34
C ALA A 217 -30.63 28.98 45.96
N THR A 218 -31.00 30.26 45.77
CA THR A 218 -30.85 31.02 44.52
C THR A 218 -29.39 31.22 44.12
N GLN A 219 -28.46 31.28 45.07
CA GLN A 219 -27.02 31.36 44.77
C GLN A 219 -26.54 30.22 43.86
N TYR A 220 -27.14 29.03 44.00
CA TYR A 220 -26.75 27.83 43.26
C TYR A 220 -27.89 27.21 42.45
N ASP A 221 -28.85 28.03 41.99
CA ASP A 221 -30.02 27.59 41.20
C ASP A 221 -30.70 26.36 41.82
N GLY A 222 -30.86 26.45 43.14
CA GLY A 222 -31.48 25.47 43.99
C GLY A 222 -32.84 25.93 44.47
N SER A 223 -33.52 25.08 45.23
CA SER A 223 -34.76 25.40 45.89
C SER A 223 -34.65 25.13 47.38
N SER A 224 -35.38 25.92 48.16
CA SER A 224 -35.44 25.79 49.62
C SER A 224 -36.84 25.35 50.03
N PHE A 225 -36.92 24.50 51.05
CA PHE A 225 -38.19 24.10 51.64
C PHE A 225 -38.03 23.78 53.12
N VAL A 226 -39.11 23.89 53.86
CA VAL A 226 -39.18 23.57 55.28
C VAL A 226 -40.21 22.47 55.48
N TYR A 227 -39.91 21.50 56.34
CA TYR A 227 -40.83 20.41 56.65
C TYR A 227 -40.89 20.09 58.15
N ASP A 228 -42.02 19.52 58.57
CA ASP A 228 -42.27 19.16 59.97
C ASP A 228 -41.66 17.80 60.35
N GLN A 229 -41.89 17.36 61.60
CA GLN A 229 -41.38 16.07 62.09
C GLN A 229 -42.01 14.85 61.41
N GLU A 230 -43.15 15.01 60.74
CA GLU A 230 -43.90 13.96 60.06
C GLU A 230 -43.53 13.86 58.58
N GLY A 231 -42.70 14.80 58.09
CA GLY A 231 -42.28 14.89 56.70
C GLY A 231 -43.26 15.66 55.81
N ASN A 232 -44.13 16.49 56.38
CA ASN A 232 -44.99 17.37 55.60
C ASN A 232 -44.28 18.70 55.32
N ILE A 233 -44.30 19.14 54.07
CA ILE A 233 -43.68 20.41 53.66
C ILE A 233 -44.57 21.57 54.13
N ILE A 234 -44.00 22.51 54.89
CA ILE A 234 -44.72 23.64 55.47
C ILE A 234 -44.73 24.84 54.50
N PHE A 235 -43.57 25.20 53.94
CA PHE A 235 -43.44 26.27 52.94
C PHE A 235 -42.12 26.16 52.16
N GLY A 236 -42.04 26.85 51.03
CA GLY A 236 -40.87 26.89 50.14
C GLY A 236 -41.15 26.36 48.73
N GLU A 237 -40.21 26.63 47.81
CA GLU A 237 -40.34 26.20 46.42
C GLU A 237 -40.29 24.67 46.34
N GLN A 238 -41.43 24.05 46.05
CA GLN A 238 -41.52 22.60 45.95
C GLN A 238 -40.67 22.10 44.78
N ILE A 239 -39.53 21.53 45.15
CA ILE A 239 -38.78 20.64 44.27
C ILE A 239 -39.76 19.54 43.84
N ASN A 240 -39.76 19.22 42.56
CA ASN A 240 -40.58 18.17 41.97
C ASN A 240 -40.62 16.95 42.92
N LYS A 241 -41.77 16.65 43.54
CA LYS A 241 -41.91 15.65 44.64
C LYS A 241 -41.33 14.27 44.32
N LYS A 242 -41.05 13.99 43.05
CA LYS A 242 -40.35 12.80 42.56
C LYS A 242 -38.83 12.79 42.82
N MET A 243 -38.25 13.91 43.24
CA MET A 243 -36.82 14.10 43.49
C MET A 243 -36.41 13.77 44.93
N LEU A 244 -37.35 13.89 45.89
CA LEU A 244 -37.09 13.72 47.31
C LEU A 244 -37.95 12.60 47.88
N VAL A 245 -37.33 11.66 48.59
CA VAL A 245 -37.99 10.57 49.31
C VAL A 245 -37.84 10.81 50.79
N TYR A 246 -38.96 10.99 51.50
CA TYR A 246 -38.94 11.10 52.95
C TYR A 246 -38.63 9.73 53.58
N ASN A 247 -37.51 9.64 54.29
CA ASN A 247 -37.12 8.41 54.96
C ASN A 247 -37.68 8.36 56.39
N LYS A 248 -38.81 7.67 56.55
CA LYS A 248 -39.51 7.54 57.84
C LYS A 248 -38.69 6.92 58.98
N LYS A 249 -37.58 6.20 58.70
CA LYS A 249 -36.70 5.63 59.74
C LYS A 249 -35.70 6.64 60.29
N VAL A 250 -35.26 7.58 59.44
CA VAL A 250 -34.25 8.59 59.76
C VAL A 250 -34.92 9.92 60.13
N GLY A 251 -36.16 10.14 59.67
CA GLY A 251 -36.92 11.36 59.91
C GLY A 251 -36.51 12.54 59.02
N GLU A 252 -35.82 12.25 57.92
CA GLU A 252 -35.19 13.23 57.02
C GLU A 252 -35.53 12.94 55.56
N TYR A 253 -35.52 13.97 54.73
CA TYR A 253 -35.62 13.76 53.28
C TYR A 253 -34.29 13.25 52.75
N GLN A 254 -34.38 12.37 51.75
CA GLN A 254 -33.22 11.91 51.00
C GLN A 254 -33.47 12.20 49.54
N LEU A 255 -32.42 12.53 48.81
CA LEU A 255 -32.48 12.58 47.36
C LEU A 255 -32.84 11.18 46.85
N SER A 256 -33.75 11.12 45.89
CA SER A 256 -34.12 9.87 45.22
C SER A 256 -32.88 9.24 44.59
N ALA A 257 -32.83 7.91 44.53
CA ALA A 257 -31.66 7.14 44.12
C ALA A 257 -31.09 7.46 42.71
N ASP A 258 -31.80 8.26 41.91
CA ASP A 258 -31.47 8.61 40.52
C ASP A 258 -30.98 10.07 40.34
N GLN A 259 -30.62 10.76 41.43
CA GLN A 259 -30.37 12.22 41.40
C GLN A 259 -29.05 12.69 42.03
N ASP A 260 -27.94 12.12 41.55
CA ASP A 260 -26.56 12.50 41.94
C ASP A 260 -26.16 13.96 41.61
N GLN A 261 -27.05 14.75 41.02
CA GLN A 261 -26.82 16.11 40.55
C GLN A 261 -27.19 17.20 41.56
N PHE A 262 -27.71 16.82 42.73
CA PHE A 262 -28.10 17.76 43.77
C PHE A 262 -27.42 17.43 45.10
N ILE A 263 -27.31 18.42 45.97
CA ILE A 263 -26.87 18.24 47.35
C ILE A 263 -28.00 18.76 48.23
N LEU A 264 -28.50 17.89 49.09
CA LEU A 264 -29.47 18.23 50.12
C LEU A 264 -28.71 18.63 51.37
N ILE A 265 -29.00 19.84 51.85
CA ILE A 265 -28.42 20.42 53.04
C ILE A 265 -29.57 20.64 54.02
N GLU A 266 -29.46 20.07 55.22
CA GLU A 266 -30.53 20.13 56.22
C GLU A 266 -29.99 20.68 57.54
N THR A 267 -30.82 21.50 58.19
CA THR A 267 -30.58 21.94 59.55
C THR A 267 -31.90 21.94 60.32
N LYS A 268 -31.87 21.37 61.52
CA LYS A 268 -33.06 21.21 62.34
C LYS A 268 -33.18 22.34 63.35
N SER A 269 -34.36 22.91 63.51
CA SER A 269 -34.65 23.85 64.58
C SER A 269 -34.87 23.13 65.90
N ASN A 270 -34.37 23.75 66.97
CA ASN A 270 -34.57 23.29 68.34
C ASN A 270 -35.86 23.86 68.97
N THR A 271 -36.52 24.84 68.34
CA THR A 271 -37.66 25.58 68.91
C THR A 271 -38.99 25.08 68.33
N ASN A 272 -39.22 25.25 67.02
CA ASN A 272 -40.44 24.79 66.33
C ASN A 272 -40.36 23.34 65.83
N LYS A 273 -39.19 22.68 66.00
CA LYS A 273 -38.91 21.30 65.58
C LYS A 273 -38.96 21.05 64.07
N TRP A 274 -39.02 22.10 63.25
CA TRP A 274 -38.97 22.00 61.80
C TRP A 274 -37.55 21.71 61.31
N THR A 275 -37.46 21.09 60.16
CA THR A 275 -36.20 20.95 59.43
C THR A 275 -36.23 21.86 58.22
N TYR A 276 -35.18 22.67 58.12
CA TYR A 276 -34.94 23.58 57.03
C TYR A 276 -34.01 22.89 56.07
N ALA A 277 -34.45 22.78 54.83
CA ALA A 277 -33.74 22.09 53.77
C ALA A 277 -33.46 23.04 52.61
N ALA A 278 -32.24 22.99 52.10
CA ALA A 278 -31.88 23.60 50.83
C ALA A 278 -31.31 22.54 49.91
N VAL A 279 -31.78 22.51 48.68
CA VAL A 279 -31.25 21.62 47.65
C VAL A 279 -30.54 22.46 46.62
N ILE A 280 -29.23 22.29 46.55
CA ILE A 280 -28.37 23.03 45.61
C ILE A 280 -28.03 22.17 44.40
N SER A 281 -28.02 22.78 43.23
CA SER A 281 -27.66 22.10 41.98
C SER A 281 -26.15 21.98 41.83
N LYS A 282 -25.62 20.74 41.82
CA LYS A 282 -24.22 20.49 41.45
C LYS A 282 -23.92 20.99 40.03
N LYS A 283 -24.94 20.96 39.15
CA LYS A 283 -24.82 21.47 37.78
C LYS A 283 -24.60 22.98 37.76
N GLN A 284 -25.33 23.75 38.55
CA GLN A 284 -25.11 25.21 38.62
C GLN A 284 -23.79 25.55 39.31
N LEU A 285 -23.46 24.84 40.40
CA LEU A 285 -22.15 24.95 41.04
C LEU A 285 -21.02 24.68 40.02
N SER A 286 -21.20 23.73 39.11
CA SER A 286 -20.24 23.47 38.03
C SER A 286 -20.15 24.60 36.98
N LYS A 287 -21.17 25.46 36.84
CA LYS A 287 -21.13 26.64 35.94
C LYS A 287 -20.23 27.73 36.50
N ASP A 288 -20.24 27.97 37.80
CA ASP A 288 -19.31 28.92 38.42
C ASP A 288 -17.85 28.43 38.31
N VAL A 289 -17.68 27.10 38.30
CA VAL A 289 -16.41 26.41 38.04
C VAL A 289 -16.07 26.32 36.53
N GLN A 290 -16.95 26.77 35.62
CA GLN A 290 -16.71 26.68 34.16
C GLN A 290 -15.50 27.49 33.71
N HIS A 291 -15.20 28.60 34.37
CA HIS A 291 -13.99 29.38 34.11
C HIS A 291 -12.73 28.57 34.43
N ILE A 292 -12.74 27.88 35.57
CA ILE A 292 -11.66 26.97 36.01
C ILE A 292 -11.57 25.78 35.05
N ARG A 293 -12.71 25.21 34.63
CA ARG A 293 -12.75 24.13 33.63
C ARG A 293 -12.18 24.56 32.29
N THR A 294 -12.50 25.76 31.81
CA THR A 294 -12.01 26.30 30.54
C THR A 294 -10.52 26.58 30.62
N LEU A 295 -10.04 27.17 31.72
CA LEU A 295 -8.62 27.40 31.98
C LEU A 295 -7.84 26.08 32.03
N HIS A 296 -8.33 25.08 32.76
CA HIS A 296 -7.71 23.75 32.81
C HIS A 296 -7.70 23.07 31.43
N LEU A 297 -8.80 23.14 30.69
CA LEU A 297 -8.90 22.56 29.35
C LEU A 297 -7.94 23.26 28.38
N LEU A 298 -7.81 24.59 28.45
CA LEU A 298 -6.83 25.35 27.66
C LEU A 298 -5.39 24.94 28.01
N VAL A 299 -5.05 24.84 29.30
CA VAL A 299 -3.72 24.39 29.74
C VAL A 299 -3.45 22.94 29.32
N ALA A 300 -4.45 22.06 29.43
CA ALA A 300 -4.34 20.67 29.00
C ALA A 300 -4.17 20.57 27.48
N ILE A 301 -4.92 21.34 26.68
CA ILE A 301 -4.77 21.41 25.22
C ILE A 301 -3.40 21.96 24.84
N MET A 302 -2.95 23.04 25.48
CA MET A 302 -1.62 23.61 25.23
C MET A 302 -0.51 22.61 25.56
N THR A 303 -0.61 21.94 26.71
CA THR A 303 0.33 20.90 27.12
C THR A 303 0.30 19.71 26.16
N LEU A 304 -0.88 19.31 25.71
CA LEU A 304 -1.05 18.25 24.72
C LEU A 304 -0.46 18.64 23.36
N LEU A 305 -0.72 19.84 22.86
CA LEU A 305 -0.21 20.32 21.57
C LEU A 305 1.32 20.45 21.59
N ILE A 306 1.87 21.10 22.63
CA ILE A 306 3.32 21.25 22.83
C ILE A 306 3.94 19.86 23.02
N GLY A 307 3.32 19.03 23.85
CA GLY A 307 3.76 17.67 24.14
C GLY A 307 3.76 16.77 22.90
N ILE A 308 2.72 16.83 22.07
CA ILE A 308 2.66 16.11 20.79
C ILE A 308 3.71 16.65 19.84
N ALA A 309 3.85 17.98 19.70
CA ALA A 309 4.86 18.58 18.83
C ALA A 309 6.29 18.16 19.25
N ILE A 310 6.62 18.26 20.53
CA ILE A 310 7.89 17.78 21.09
C ILE A 310 8.03 16.28 20.88
N SER A 311 7.00 15.48 21.17
CA SER A 311 7.04 14.02 20.99
C SER A 311 7.25 13.63 19.53
N LEU A 312 6.63 14.33 18.58
CA LEU A 312 6.82 14.14 17.14
C LEU A 312 8.24 14.54 16.71
N ILE A 313 8.73 15.72 17.14
CA ILE A 313 10.07 16.21 16.83
C ILE A 313 11.13 15.25 17.38
N PHE A 314 11.05 14.87 18.65
CA PHE A 314 12.00 13.97 19.28
C PHE A 314 11.88 12.53 18.76
N SER A 315 10.66 12.03 18.54
CA SER A 315 10.48 10.70 17.92
C SER A 315 11.06 10.67 16.51
N TYR A 316 10.86 11.73 15.71
CA TYR A 316 11.48 11.85 14.39
C TYR A 316 13.01 11.96 14.49
N ARG A 317 13.52 12.88 15.32
CA ARG A 317 14.96 13.11 15.52
C ARG A 317 15.69 11.89 16.06
N ASN A 318 15.08 11.10 16.93
CA ASN A 318 15.71 9.91 17.52
C ASN A 318 15.47 8.63 16.71
N SER A 319 14.40 8.57 15.91
CA SER A 319 14.20 7.46 14.95
C SER A 319 15.08 7.59 13.72
N LEU A 320 15.51 8.80 13.32
CA LEU A 320 16.34 9.01 12.12
C LEU A 320 17.75 8.35 12.20
N PRO A 321 18.53 8.51 13.29
CA PRO A 321 19.83 7.84 13.45
C PRO A 321 19.66 6.32 13.52
N LEU A 322 18.64 5.83 14.24
CA LEU A 322 18.34 4.41 14.33
C LEU A 322 17.92 3.84 12.97
N LYS A 323 17.15 4.60 12.17
CA LYS A 323 16.77 4.24 10.80
C LYS A 323 17.98 4.19 9.88
N LYS A 324 18.92 5.13 10.02
CA LYS A 324 20.19 5.10 9.27
C LYS A 324 21.00 3.85 9.63
N LEU A 325 21.09 3.49 10.91
CA LEU A 325 21.79 2.27 11.37
C LEU A 325 21.09 0.98 10.94
N LEU A 326 19.76 0.91 11.09
CA LEU A 326 18.96 -0.26 10.71
C LEU A 326 18.90 -0.46 9.19
N GLY A 327 18.92 0.63 8.42
CA GLY A 327 18.92 0.58 6.95
C GLY A 327 20.24 0.11 6.33
N ILE A 328 21.32 0.03 7.12
CA ILE A 328 22.65 -0.42 6.67
C ILE A 328 22.82 -1.95 6.82
N ILE A 329 21.99 -2.64 7.60
CA ILE A 329 22.13 -4.08 7.92
C ILE A 329 21.04 -4.88 7.19
N SER A 330 21.41 -5.92 6.41
CA SER A 330 20.48 -6.70 5.57
C SER A 330 19.68 -7.75 6.35
N TRP A 331 18.36 -7.59 6.36
CA TRP A 331 17.34 -8.38 7.08
C TRP A 331 16.91 -9.66 6.34
N THR A 332 17.78 -10.66 6.17
CA THR A 332 17.42 -11.84 5.36
C THR A 332 16.90 -13.05 6.13
N GLU A 333 17.14 -13.21 7.43
CA GLU A 333 16.56 -14.32 8.20
C GLU A 333 16.16 -13.89 9.62
N ALA A 334 14.98 -13.32 9.80
CA ALA A 334 14.40 -13.09 11.13
C ALA A 334 12.87 -13.11 11.13
N THR A 335 12.27 -14.21 10.67
CA THR A 335 10.89 -14.52 11.09
C THR A 335 10.92 -14.92 12.56
N LYS A 336 10.49 -13.97 13.43
CA LYS A 336 10.31 -14.04 14.90
C LYS A 336 11.40 -13.37 15.75
N LEU A 337 11.56 -12.05 15.61
CA LEU A 337 12.10 -11.25 16.72
C LEU A 337 11.16 -10.08 17.01
N LYS A 338 10.62 -10.05 18.24
CA LYS A 338 9.59 -9.09 18.70
C LYS A 338 10.15 -7.69 19.00
N ASN A 339 11.47 -7.49 19.02
CA ASN A 339 12.07 -6.30 19.62
C ASN A 339 13.32 -5.78 18.86
N PRO A 340 13.30 -4.52 18.37
CA PRO A 340 14.44 -3.88 17.71
C PRO A 340 15.72 -3.76 18.55
N TYR A 341 15.61 -3.74 19.89
CA TYR A 341 16.76 -3.65 20.79
C TYR A 341 17.44 -5.00 21.01
N ASP A 342 16.66 -6.09 21.06
CA ASP A 342 17.21 -7.45 21.10
C ASP A 342 17.87 -7.80 19.76
N PHE A 343 17.33 -7.26 18.66
CA PHE A 343 17.98 -7.26 17.35
C PHE A 343 19.27 -6.44 17.37
N LEU A 344 19.29 -5.21 17.89
CA LEU A 344 20.53 -4.44 18.02
C LEU A 344 21.57 -5.14 18.90
N HIS A 345 21.18 -5.79 20.00
CA HIS A 345 22.14 -6.49 20.84
C HIS A 345 22.70 -7.75 20.17
N SER A 346 21.83 -8.60 19.60
CA SER A 346 22.26 -9.78 18.83
C SER A 346 23.04 -9.38 17.59
N ASN A 347 22.60 -8.37 16.83
CA ASN A 347 23.26 -7.90 15.62
C ASN A 347 24.46 -7.02 15.90
N ILE A 348 24.62 -6.35 17.04
CA ILE A 348 25.88 -5.69 17.38
C ILE A 348 26.91 -6.74 17.75
N THR A 349 26.53 -7.78 18.49
CA THR A 349 27.44 -8.93 18.73
C THR A 349 27.72 -9.67 17.42
N GLU A 350 26.72 -9.87 16.56
CA GLU A 350 26.85 -10.44 15.22
C GLU A 350 27.50 -9.46 14.24
N MET A 351 27.54 -8.14 14.46
CA MET A 351 28.21 -7.12 13.65
C MET A 351 29.61 -6.88 14.16
N ILE A 352 29.94 -7.15 15.42
CA ILE A 352 31.32 -7.26 15.89
C ILE A 352 31.91 -8.58 15.38
N GLN A 353 31.15 -9.67 15.47
CA GLN A 353 31.51 -10.94 14.84
C GLN A 353 31.49 -10.83 13.32
N ASN A 354 30.53 -10.16 12.69
CA ASN A 354 30.49 -9.91 11.25
C ASN A 354 31.45 -8.83 10.84
N ASN A 355 31.91 -7.91 11.69
CA ASN A 355 32.97 -6.97 11.32
C ASN A 355 34.31 -7.69 11.40
N ASN A 356 34.50 -8.59 12.36
CA ASN A 356 35.63 -9.53 12.32
C ASN A 356 35.51 -10.52 11.14
N ARG A 357 34.30 -11.01 10.82
CA ARG A 357 34.00 -11.87 9.67
C ARG A 357 34.05 -11.10 8.35
N LEU A 358 33.73 -9.81 8.33
CA LEU A 358 33.78 -8.90 7.17
C LEU A 358 35.21 -8.45 6.98
N LYS A 359 35.99 -8.27 8.04
CA LYS A 359 37.42 -8.04 7.94
C LYS A 359 38.10 -9.31 7.43
N GLU A 360 37.70 -10.50 7.90
CA GLU A 360 38.06 -11.78 7.29
C GLU A 360 37.50 -11.96 5.88
N GLN A 361 36.26 -11.53 5.59
CA GLN A 361 35.64 -11.68 4.26
C GLN A 361 36.20 -10.66 3.28
N VAL A 362 36.57 -9.46 3.71
CA VAL A 362 37.28 -8.43 2.94
C VAL A 362 38.70 -8.91 2.71
N GLN A 363 39.39 -9.51 3.69
CA GLN A 363 40.66 -10.20 3.44
C GLN A 363 40.50 -11.39 2.48
N LYS A 364 39.42 -12.19 2.60
CA LYS A 364 39.09 -13.27 1.66
C LYS A 364 38.61 -12.75 0.28
N GLN A 365 38.10 -11.52 0.21
CA GLN A 365 37.62 -10.85 -1.01
C GLN A 365 38.69 -9.94 -1.60
N MET A 366 39.80 -9.67 -0.90
CA MET A 366 40.91 -8.87 -1.40
C MET A 366 41.49 -9.50 -2.67
N PRO A 367 41.71 -10.84 -2.74
CA PRO A 367 42.08 -11.49 -3.99
C PRO A 367 41.06 -11.28 -5.13
N ILE A 368 39.76 -11.19 -4.81
CA ILE A 368 38.69 -10.94 -5.80
C ILE A 368 38.74 -9.50 -6.30
N LEU A 369 38.96 -8.54 -5.40
CA LEU A 369 39.15 -7.13 -5.75
C LEU A 369 40.43 -6.93 -6.58
N GLN A 370 41.52 -7.59 -6.20
CA GLN A 370 42.78 -7.59 -6.96
C GLN A 370 42.61 -8.18 -8.35
N ASP A 371 41.92 -9.33 -8.48
CA ASP A 371 41.60 -9.93 -9.79
C ASP A 371 40.71 -9.00 -10.64
N SER A 372 39.72 -8.34 -10.02
CA SER A 372 38.84 -7.38 -10.70
C SER A 372 39.62 -6.16 -11.21
N VAL A 373 40.45 -5.54 -10.38
CA VAL A 373 41.29 -4.40 -10.79
C VAL A 373 42.27 -4.80 -11.87
N PHE A 374 42.90 -5.98 -11.75
CA PHE A 374 43.78 -6.52 -12.78
C PHE A 374 43.08 -6.70 -14.12
N ARG A 375 41.88 -7.31 -14.14
CA ARG A 375 41.06 -7.46 -15.35
C ARG A 375 40.70 -6.11 -15.97
N ARG A 376 40.35 -5.11 -15.16
CA ARG A 376 40.04 -3.75 -15.65
C ARG A 376 41.27 -3.07 -16.27
N LEU A 377 42.45 -3.26 -15.69
CA LEU A 377 43.72 -2.73 -16.21
C LEU A 377 44.09 -3.34 -17.56
N ILE A 378 44.06 -4.68 -17.67
CA ILE A 378 44.37 -5.37 -18.94
C ILE A 378 43.24 -5.27 -19.96
N GLY A 379 42.01 -5.00 -19.53
CA GLY A 379 40.82 -4.85 -20.37
C GLY A 379 40.64 -3.45 -20.96
N GLY A 380 41.41 -2.47 -20.50
CA GLY A 380 41.35 -1.08 -21.00
C GLY A 380 40.10 -0.33 -20.54
N GLU A 381 39.45 -0.79 -19.47
CA GLU A 381 38.20 -0.20 -18.97
C GLU A 381 38.43 1.09 -18.15
N ILE A 382 39.69 1.43 -17.88
CA ILE A 382 40.07 2.57 -17.04
C ILE A 382 40.43 3.76 -17.92
N SER A 383 39.70 4.85 -17.75
CA SER A 383 39.79 6.03 -18.63
C SER A 383 40.75 7.11 -18.12
N SER A 384 41.18 7.04 -16.85
CA SER A 384 42.01 8.06 -16.21
C SER A 384 43.11 7.46 -15.35
N VAL A 385 44.31 8.07 -15.40
CA VAL A 385 45.45 7.71 -14.55
C VAL A 385 45.08 7.81 -13.06
N LYS A 386 44.30 8.83 -12.66
CA LYS A 386 43.87 9.01 -11.27
C LYS A 386 42.94 7.90 -10.81
N GLU A 387 42.04 7.47 -11.70
CA GLU A 387 41.13 6.34 -11.44
C GLU A 387 41.94 5.04 -11.30
N ALA A 388 42.90 4.80 -12.19
CA ALA A 388 43.77 3.62 -12.14
C ALA A 388 44.49 3.52 -10.79
N TYR A 389 45.19 4.58 -10.36
CA TYR A 389 45.89 4.57 -9.07
C TYR A 389 44.94 4.44 -7.87
N THR A 390 43.75 5.04 -7.93
CA THR A 390 42.75 4.91 -6.86
C THR A 390 42.28 3.46 -6.70
N LEU A 391 42.03 2.77 -7.81
CA LEU A 391 41.61 1.36 -7.82
C LEU A 391 42.74 0.43 -7.35
N ILE A 392 43.98 0.70 -7.76
CA ILE A 392 45.17 -0.03 -7.34
C ILE A 392 45.39 0.11 -5.84
N GLU A 393 45.25 1.31 -5.30
CA GLU A 393 45.36 1.58 -3.86
C GLU A 393 44.24 0.91 -3.06
N GLN A 394 42.99 1.00 -3.55
CA GLN A 394 41.82 0.37 -2.90
C GLN A 394 41.89 -1.16 -2.86
N ALA A 395 42.46 -1.79 -3.90
CA ALA A 395 42.62 -3.24 -3.97
C ALA A 395 43.98 -3.72 -3.45
N GLU A 396 44.83 -2.84 -2.92
CA GLU A 396 46.18 -3.16 -2.42
C GLU A 396 47.00 -3.98 -3.45
N VAL A 397 46.87 -3.68 -4.74
CA VAL A 397 47.59 -4.43 -5.80
C VAL A 397 49.08 -4.07 -5.68
N PRO A 398 50.00 -5.04 -5.57
CA PRO A 398 51.43 -4.81 -5.33
C PRO A 398 52.18 -4.31 -6.58
N LEU A 399 51.69 -3.26 -7.23
CA LEU A 399 52.33 -2.65 -8.40
C LEU A 399 53.37 -1.62 -7.98
N LYS A 400 54.60 -1.77 -8.49
CA LYS A 400 55.73 -0.89 -8.19
C LYS A 400 56.18 -0.17 -9.45
N GLY A 401 55.63 1.03 -9.68
CA GLY A 401 56.07 1.92 -10.75
C GLY A 401 55.13 2.00 -11.96
N SER A 402 55.55 2.78 -12.95
CA SER A 402 54.74 3.13 -14.14
C SER A 402 55.19 2.44 -15.43
N TYR A 403 56.33 1.73 -15.40
CA TYR A 403 56.89 1.01 -16.54
C TYR A 403 56.73 -0.50 -16.34
N GLY A 404 56.68 -1.28 -17.42
CA GLY A 404 56.57 -2.72 -17.26
C GLY A 404 56.18 -3.50 -18.50
N PHE A 405 55.83 -4.77 -18.30
CA PHE A 405 55.40 -5.69 -19.37
C PHE A 405 54.15 -6.44 -18.94
N VAL A 406 53.27 -6.73 -19.90
CA VAL A 406 52.20 -7.71 -19.70
C VAL A 406 52.53 -8.96 -20.48
N GLY A 407 52.39 -10.12 -19.86
CA GLY A 407 52.48 -11.40 -20.53
C GLY A 407 51.28 -12.28 -20.24
N ILE A 408 51.13 -13.34 -21.04
CA ILE A 408 50.06 -14.33 -20.91
C ILE A 408 50.64 -15.72 -21.14
N ILE A 409 50.25 -16.67 -20.30
CA ILE A 409 50.61 -18.08 -20.38
C ILE A 409 49.32 -18.88 -20.59
N GLN A 410 49.29 -19.68 -21.65
CA GLN A 410 48.21 -20.53 -22.08
C GLN A 410 48.59 -21.99 -21.82
N ILE A 411 47.81 -22.71 -21.03
CA ILE A 411 47.97 -24.15 -20.80
C ILE A 411 47.53 -24.90 -22.05
N VAL A 412 48.36 -25.83 -22.50
CA VAL A 412 48.11 -26.69 -23.68
C VAL A 412 47.93 -28.12 -23.17
N HIS A 413 46.66 -28.54 -22.96
CA HIS A 413 46.34 -29.88 -22.46
C HIS A 413 45.53 -30.70 -23.48
N PHE A 414 45.77 -32.02 -23.54
CA PHE A 414 45.10 -32.94 -24.47
C PHE A 414 43.70 -33.28 -23.96
N ILE A 415 42.65 -33.01 -24.75
CA ILE A 415 41.25 -33.22 -24.36
C ILE A 415 40.81 -34.63 -24.76
N LYS A 416 40.26 -35.40 -23.81
CA LYS A 416 39.41 -36.57 -24.14
C LYS A 416 38.00 -36.54 -23.57
N GLU A 417 37.68 -35.72 -22.57
CA GLU A 417 36.31 -35.44 -22.12
C GLU A 417 36.34 -34.36 -21.03
N PHE A 418 35.39 -33.43 -21.05
CA PHE A 418 35.27 -32.37 -20.04
C PHE A 418 34.73 -32.98 -18.73
N ASN A 419 35.62 -33.46 -17.84
CA ASN A 419 35.22 -33.96 -16.53
C ASN A 419 35.51 -32.92 -15.41
N ARG A 420 34.96 -33.17 -14.21
CA ARG A 420 35.14 -32.28 -13.06
C ARG A 420 36.59 -32.27 -12.54
N GLU A 421 37.31 -33.38 -12.71
CA GLU A 421 38.72 -33.54 -12.32
C GLU A 421 39.66 -32.66 -13.17
N MET A 422 39.37 -32.44 -14.46
CA MET A 422 40.15 -31.57 -15.34
C MET A 422 40.13 -30.10 -14.89
N LEU A 423 39.00 -29.60 -14.37
CA LEU A 423 38.94 -28.23 -13.86
C LEU A 423 39.82 -28.05 -12.61
N ASP A 424 39.90 -29.10 -11.78
CA ASP A 424 40.79 -29.13 -10.63
C ASP A 424 42.26 -29.20 -11.08
N GLU A 425 42.59 -30.01 -12.08
CA GLU A 425 43.94 -30.07 -12.68
C GLU A 425 44.38 -28.75 -13.31
N MET A 426 43.51 -28.06 -14.05
CA MET A 426 43.79 -26.76 -14.64
C MET A 426 44.00 -25.69 -13.56
N SER A 427 43.20 -25.72 -12.49
CA SER A 427 43.36 -24.82 -11.36
C SER A 427 44.69 -25.04 -10.64
N VAL A 428 45.11 -26.30 -10.46
CA VAL A 428 46.43 -26.66 -9.93
C VAL A 428 47.54 -26.18 -10.86
N ALA A 429 47.41 -26.38 -12.17
CA ALA A 429 48.37 -25.89 -13.15
C ALA A 429 48.53 -24.37 -13.11
N GLN A 430 47.44 -23.62 -12.98
CA GLN A 430 47.47 -22.17 -12.81
C GLN A 430 48.20 -21.75 -11.54
N LEU A 431 47.95 -22.43 -10.40
CA LEU A 431 48.66 -22.17 -9.15
C LEU A 431 50.16 -22.42 -9.28
N VAL A 432 50.57 -23.50 -9.97
CA VAL A 432 51.98 -23.80 -10.24
C VAL A 432 52.62 -22.72 -11.11
N ILE A 433 51.96 -22.30 -12.20
CA ILE A 433 52.41 -21.20 -13.07
C ILE A 433 52.61 -19.93 -12.26
N GLN A 434 51.63 -19.54 -11.44
CA GLN A 434 51.69 -18.32 -10.62
C GLN A 434 52.81 -18.38 -9.57
N ALA A 435 52.98 -19.51 -8.89
CA ALA A 435 54.01 -19.69 -7.86
C ALA A 435 55.42 -19.62 -8.46
N GLU A 436 55.66 -20.30 -9.58
CA GLU A 436 56.95 -20.29 -10.28
C GLU A 436 57.24 -18.90 -10.89
N LEU A 437 56.22 -18.19 -11.40
CA LEU A 437 56.37 -16.79 -11.85
C LEU A 437 56.72 -15.84 -10.69
N GLN A 438 56.08 -16.01 -9.52
CA GLN A 438 56.38 -15.25 -8.31
C GLN A 438 57.80 -15.53 -7.79
N GLU A 439 58.28 -16.76 -7.88
CA GLU A 439 59.64 -17.16 -7.52
C GLU A 439 60.69 -16.44 -8.39
N ILE A 440 60.43 -16.32 -9.69
CA ILE A 440 61.36 -15.70 -10.66
C ILE A 440 61.43 -14.18 -10.51
N PHE A 441 60.29 -13.50 -10.35
CA PHE A 441 60.21 -12.04 -10.44
C PHE A 441 59.94 -11.31 -9.10
N GLN A 442 59.90 -12.04 -7.98
CA GLN A 442 59.97 -11.58 -6.58
C GLN A 442 59.40 -10.16 -6.31
N GLY A 443 58.08 -10.07 -6.12
CA GLY A 443 57.41 -8.83 -5.70
C GLY A 443 57.35 -7.71 -6.75
N HIS A 444 57.77 -7.98 -7.99
CA HIS A 444 57.56 -7.12 -9.17
C HIS A 444 56.50 -7.67 -10.13
N ILE A 445 55.92 -8.83 -9.80
CA ILE A 445 54.95 -9.53 -10.62
C ILE A 445 53.60 -9.62 -9.90
N PHE A 446 52.54 -9.33 -10.64
CA PHE A 446 51.18 -9.64 -10.26
C PHE A 446 50.57 -10.57 -11.31
N CYS A 447 50.02 -11.70 -10.88
CA CYS A 447 49.41 -12.69 -11.78
C CYS A 447 47.89 -12.73 -11.57
N GLY A 448 47.14 -12.93 -12.65
CA GLY A 448 45.70 -13.12 -12.60
C GLY A 448 45.24 -14.14 -13.64
N ASN A 449 44.22 -14.91 -13.30
CA ASN A 449 43.69 -15.95 -14.18
C ASN A 449 42.70 -15.32 -15.16
N ILE A 450 42.92 -15.42 -16.47
CA ILE A 450 42.01 -14.83 -17.45
C ILE A 450 40.87 -15.80 -17.77
N LYS A 451 41.24 -17.06 -18.03
CA LYS A 451 40.35 -18.20 -18.35
C LYS A 451 40.86 -19.43 -17.60
N ALA A 452 40.11 -20.54 -17.63
CA ALA A 452 40.55 -21.80 -17.02
C ALA A 452 41.93 -22.28 -17.54
N ASP A 453 42.28 -21.91 -18.77
CA ASP A 453 43.50 -22.29 -19.46
C ASP A 453 44.51 -21.15 -19.59
N GLN A 454 44.26 -19.96 -19.03
CA GLN A 454 45.09 -18.77 -19.24
C GLN A 454 45.44 -18.04 -17.94
N VAL A 455 46.74 -17.77 -17.73
CA VAL A 455 47.26 -16.92 -16.68
C VAL A 455 47.93 -15.70 -17.31
N ALA A 456 47.46 -14.50 -17.03
CA ALA A 456 48.17 -13.28 -17.40
C ALA A 456 49.01 -12.79 -16.22
N PHE A 457 50.11 -12.10 -16.53
CA PHE A 457 50.97 -11.50 -15.53
C PHE A 457 51.38 -10.09 -15.94
N LEU A 458 51.54 -9.25 -14.93
CA LEU A 458 51.96 -7.86 -15.05
C LEU A 458 53.27 -7.69 -14.28
N LEU A 459 54.33 -7.35 -14.99
CA LEU A 459 55.64 -6.99 -14.45
C LEU A 459 55.73 -5.48 -14.36
N THR A 460 56.01 -4.92 -13.18
CA THR A 460 56.13 -3.47 -12.99
C THR A 460 57.49 -3.06 -12.45
N TYR A 461 58.03 -1.97 -13.00
CA TYR A 461 59.29 -1.35 -12.63
C TYR A 461 59.12 0.17 -12.45
N GLN A 462 59.90 0.74 -11.52
CA GLN A 462 59.91 2.18 -11.26
C GLN A 462 60.51 3.00 -12.41
N GLN A 463 61.44 2.42 -13.16
CA GLN A 463 62.15 3.06 -14.26
C GLN A 463 62.03 2.22 -15.53
N LYS A 464 62.29 2.86 -16.68
CA LYS A 464 62.32 2.19 -17.97
C LYS A 464 63.46 1.18 -18.01
N THR A 465 63.10 -0.10 -18.13
CA THR A 465 63.98 -1.24 -18.44
C THR A 465 64.81 -0.97 -19.71
N SER A 466 66.10 -1.26 -19.64
CA SER A 466 67.05 -1.24 -20.76
C SER A 466 66.86 -2.44 -21.70
N ASP A 467 67.40 -2.37 -22.91
CA ASP A 467 67.30 -3.46 -23.90
C ASP A 467 67.96 -4.77 -23.39
N GLU A 468 68.98 -4.68 -22.55
CA GLU A 468 69.64 -5.84 -21.93
C GLU A 468 68.74 -6.50 -20.87
N GLU A 469 68.14 -5.70 -20.00
CA GLU A 469 67.20 -6.21 -18.99
C GLU A 469 65.93 -6.79 -19.64
N GLU A 470 65.44 -6.21 -20.73
CA GLU A 470 64.28 -6.74 -21.47
C GLU A 470 64.62 -8.10 -22.12
N LYS A 471 65.82 -8.26 -22.68
CA LYS A 471 66.30 -9.57 -23.17
C LYS A 471 66.43 -10.58 -22.04
N GLN A 472 66.86 -10.15 -20.85
CA GLN A 472 66.97 -11.01 -19.68
C GLN A 472 65.59 -11.49 -19.19
N ILE A 473 64.58 -10.63 -19.20
CA ILE A 473 63.18 -10.99 -18.91
C ILE A 473 62.68 -12.04 -19.90
N GLU A 474 62.89 -11.82 -21.20
CA GLU A 474 62.50 -12.78 -22.25
C GLU A 474 63.17 -14.14 -22.06
N GLN A 475 64.47 -14.17 -21.75
CA GLN A 475 65.21 -15.40 -21.51
C GLN A 475 64.74 -16.14 -20.25
N SER A 476 64.44 -15.40 -19.18
CA SER A 476 63.86 -15.96 -17.95
C SER A 476 62.50 -16.60 -18.21
N LEU A 477 61.65 -15.97 -19.04
CA LEU A 477 60.33 -16.50 -19.40
C LEU A 477 60.41 -17.71 -20.33
N LYS A 478 61.36 -17.76 -21.27
CA LYS A 478 61.66 -18.97 -22.05
C LYS A 478 62.12 -20.12 -21.17
N THR A 479 62.99 -19.83 -20.21
CA THR A 479 63.49 -20.83 -19.25
C THR A 479 62.36 -21.34 -18.34
N PHE A 480 61.46 -20.44 -17.92
CA PHE A 480 60.26 -20.76 -17.16
C PHE A 480 59.34 -21.74 -17.90
N VAL A 481 59.00 -21.46 -19.16
CA VAL A 481 58.15 -22.35 -19.96
C VAL A 481 58.76 -23.75 -20.10
N ARG A 482 60.09 -23.83 -20.30
CA ARG A 482 60.80 -25.12 -20.34
C ARG A 482 60.79 -25.84 -18.99
N LYS A 483 61.01 -25.12 -17.88
CA LYS A 483 61.01 -25.67 -16.52
C LYS A 483 59.65 -26.26 -16.15
N LEU A 484 58.55 -25.62 -16.56
CA LEU A 484 57.19 -26.14 -16.35
C LEU A 484 56.96 -27.47 -17.07
N GLU A 485 57.51 -27.65 -18.27
CA GLU A 485 57.45 -28.93 -18.97
C GLU A 485 58.31 -29.99 -18.27
N GLU A 486 59.57 -29.66 -17.95
CA GLU A 486 60.55 -30.61 -17.39
C GLU A 486 60.20 -31.07 -15.96
N LYS A 487 59.77 -30.14 -15.10
CA LYS A 487 59.54 -30.39 -13.66
C LYS A 487 58.08 -30.75 -13.34
N ASN A 488 57.13 -30.21 -14.09
CA ASN A 488 55.70 -30.29 -13.78
C ASN A 488 54.88 -31.02 -14.86
N ALA A 489 55.53 -31.53 -15.92
CA ALA A 489 54.86 -32.12 -17.09
C ALA A 489 53.80 -31.19 -17.71
N LEU A 490 53.93 -29.87 -17.49
CA LEU A 490 52.95 -28.88 -17.88
C LEU A 490 53.36 -28.22 -19.18
N LYS A 491 52.64 -28.53 -20.27
CA LYS A 491 52.85 -27.87 -21.56
C LYS A 491 52.13 -26.53 -21.59
N VAL A 492 52.88 -25.46 -21.82
CA VAL A 492 52.33 -24.11 -21.87
C VAL A 492 52.90 -23.31 -23.05
N ASN A 493 52.08 -22.44 -23.61
CA ASN A 493 52.50 -21.43 -24.57
C ASN A 493 52.49 -20.06 -23.89
N GLY A 494 53.47 -19.21 -24.17
CA GLY A 494 53.56 -17.88 -23.57
C GLY A 494 53.68 -16.76 -24.59
N GLY A 495 53.07 -15.64 -24.28
CA GLY A 495 53.11 -14.39 -25.04
C GLY A 495 53.61 -13.24 -24.16
N LEU A 496 54.41 -12.31 -24.71
CA LEU A 496 54.84 -11.08 -24.04
C LEU A 496 54.56 -9.84 -24.88
N GLY A 497 53.92 -8.84 -24.30
CA GLY A 497 53.71 -7.54 -24.92
C GLY A 497 54.97 -6.68 -24.92
N LYS A 498 54.91 -5.52 -25.58
CA LYS A 498 55.98 -4.51 -25.48
C LYS A 498 55.95 -3.81 -24.12
N GLN A 499 57.08 -3.19 -23.78
CA GLN A 499 57.19 -2.38 -22.58
C GLN A 499 56.18 -1.23 -22.60
N PHE A 500 55.31 -1.18 -21.59
CA PHE A 500 54.43 -0.04 -21.36
C PHE A 500 55.16 1.06 -20.56
N LYS A 501 54.78 2.32 -20.80
CA LYS A 501 55.37 3.51 -20.15
C LYS A 501 54.45 4.15 -19.12
N ASN A 502 53.16 3.86 -19.22
CA ASN A 502 52.12 4.33 -18.31
C ASN A 502 51.15 3.19 -18.01
N ILE A 503 50.46 3.28 -16.88
CA ILE A 503 49.50 2.29 -16.40
C ILE A 503 48.30 2.13 -17.35
N LEU A 504 47.96 3.17 -18.12
CA LEU A 504 46.91 3.10 -19.15
C LEU A 504 47.33 2.27 -20.37
N ASP A 505 48.63 2.13 -20.61
CA ASP A 505 49.16 1.36 -21.74
C ASP A 505 49.21 -0.16 -21.44
N ILE A 506 48.83 -0.58 -20.22
CA ILE A 506 48.77 -2.00 -19.81
C ILE A 506 47.86 -2.80 -20.75
N HIS A 507 46.68 -2.27 -21.08
CA HIS A 507 45.76 -2.92 -22.02
C HIS A 507 46.43 -3.17 -23.38
N GLN A 508 47.15 -2.18 -23.91
CA GLN A 508 47.84 -2.33 -25.19
C GLN A 508 48.94 -3.41 -25.13
N SER A 509 49.70 -3.45 -24.04
CA SER A 509 50.72 -4.49 -23.81
C SER A 509 50.07 -5.88 -23.67
N TYR A 510 48.92 -5.99 -23.00
CA TYR A 510 48.17 -7.23 -22.88
C TYR A 510 47.65 -7.74 -24.24
N GLU A 511 47.06 -6.85 -25.04
CA GLU A 511 46.57 -7.17 -26.39
C GLU A 511 47.72 -7.69 -27.27
N GLN A 512 48.89 -7.06 -27.20
CA GLN A 512 50.10 -7.53 -27.88
C GLN A 512 50.53 -8.91 -27.40
N ALA A 513 50.53 -9.16 -26.08
CA ALA A 513 50.85 -10.45 -25.50
C ALA A 513 49.89 -11.54 -25.99
N ARG A 514 48.58 -11.23 -26.02
CA ARG A 514 47.53 -12.15 -26.49
C ARG A 514 47.66 -12.49 -27.96
N VAL A 515 47.96 -11.51 -28.82
CA VAL A 515 48.19 -11.74 -30.26
C VAL A 515 49.49 -12.52 -30.50
N SER A 516 50.49 -12.37 -29.63
CA SER A 516 51.76 -13.12 -29.72
C SER A 516 51.67 -14.58 -29.26
N LEU A 517 50.53 -15.02 -28.71
CA LEU A 517 50.36 -16.42 -28.30
C LEU A 517 50.42 -17.36 -29.51
N PRO A 518 51.33 -18.34 -29.52
CA PRO A 518 51.37 -19.37 -30.55
C PRO A 518 50.06 -20.17 -30.62
N PHE A 519 49.52 -20.38 -31.83
CA PHE A 519 48.26 -21.13 -32.02
C PHE A 519 48.44 -22.58 -31.53
N VAL A 520 47.55 -23.02 -30.63
CA VAL A 520 47.61 -24.30 -29.92
C VAL A 520 47.68 -25.52 -30.86
N HIS A 521 47.31 -25.39 -32.13
CA HIS A 521 47.25 -26.49 -33.09
C HIS A 521 48.20 -26.36 -34.28
N SER A 522 49.15 -25.42 -34.25
CA SER A 522 50.19 -25.37 -35.29
C SER A 522 51.40 -26.23 -34.90
N ILE A 523 51.34 -27.48 -35.37
CA ILE A 523 52.44 -28.38 -35.78
C ILE A 523 53.75 -28.26 -34.96
N ASP A 524 53.89 -29.26 -34.07
CA ASP A 524 54.92 -29.55 -33.05
C ASP A 524 54.61 -29.01 -31.64
N GLN A 525 54.11 -29.91 -30.79
CA GLN A 525 53.61 -29.72 -29.42
C GLN A 525 54.66 -29.27 -28.38
N LYS A 526 55.67 -28.49 -28.79
CA LYS A 526 56.71 -27.96 -27.89
C LYS A 526 56.19 -26.67 -27.24
N PRO A 527 56.21 -26.58 -25.91
CA PRO A 527 56.00 -25.35 -25.17
C PRO A 527 56.86 -24.23 -25.74
N SER A 528 56.25 -23.10 -26.07
CA SER A 528 56.94 -22.00 -26.72
C SER A 528 56.55 -20.66 -26.11
N PHE A 529 57.54 -19.78 -25.97
CA PHE A 529 57.35 -18.42 -25.47
C PHE A 529 57.75 -17.43 -26.55
N GLN A 530 56.86 -16.51 -26.91
CA GLN A 530 57.09 -15.50 -27.94
C GLN A 530 56.79 -14.10 -27.43
N LYS A 531 57.69 -13.17 -27.74
CA LYS A 531 57.45 -11.74 -27.53
C LYS A 531 56.86 -11.14 -28.80
N TYR A 532 55.89 -10.25 -28.65
CA TYR A 532 55.27 -9.55 -29.74
C TYR A 532 56.30 -8.82 -30.62
N ASN A 533 56.31 -9.14 -31.91
CA ASN A 533 57.10 -8.47 -32.93
C ASN A 533 56.21 -8.05 -34.11
N VAL A 534 56.49 -6.87 -34.68
CA VAL A 534 55.63 -6.20 -35.69
C VAL A 534 55.52 -7.03 -36.99
N ILE A 535 56.49 -7.91 -37.26
CA ILE A 535 56.59 -8.73 -38.47
C ILE A 535 55.46 -9.78 -38.57
N MET A 536 54.79 -10.14 -37.46
CA MET A 536 53.70 -11.16 -37.43
C MET A 536 52.43 -10.78 -38.21
N MET A 537 52.21 -9.50 -38.55
CA MET A 537 51.02 -9.05 -39.30
C MET A 537 51.23 -8.95 -40.82
N GLU A 538 52.46 -9.08 -41.33
CA GLU A 538 52.74 -8.88 -42.76
C GLU A 538 52.52 -10.14 -43.63
N GLY A 539 52.27 -11.30 -43.00
CA GLY A 539 51.80 -12.51 -43.69
C GLY A 539 50.30 -12.42 -44.01
N ARG A 540 49.96 -12.17 -45.28
CA ARG A 540 48.61 -11.98 -45.83
C ARG A 540 47.50 -12.78 -45.11
N LEU A 541 46.61 -12.07 -44.42
CA LEU A 541 45.29 -12.54 -43.97
C LEU A 541 44.39 -12.83 -45.18
N GLU A 542 44.51 -14.02 -45.77
CA GLU A 542 43.60 -14.45 -46.85
C GLU A 542 42.33 -15.09 -46.26
N TYR A 543 41.28 -14.28 -46.09
CA TYR A 543 39.94 -14.73 -45.72
C TYR A 543 39.19 -15.28 -46.95
N GLN A 544 39.00 -16.60 -47.00
CA GLN A 544 38.53 -17.28 -48.22
C GLN A 544 36.99 -17.40 -48.34
N PHE A 545 36.22 -17.05 -47.30
CA PHE A 545 34.74 -16.98 -47.39
C PHE A 545 34.28 -15.59 -47.85
N SER A 546 34.53 -15.27 -49.12
CA SER A 546 34.18 -13.97 -49.68
C SER A 546 32.66 -13.79 -49.82
N ILE A 547 32.22 -12.54 -49.98
CA ILE A 547 30.82 -12.21 -50.29
C ILE A 547 30.32 -12.92 -51.56
N GLU A 548 31.21 -13.16 -52.52
CA GLU A 548 30.88 -13.85 -53.77
C GLU A 548 30.56 -15.33 -53.53
N VAL A 549 31.36 -16.01 -52.71
CA VAL A 549 31.12 -17.40 -52.30
C VAL A 549 29.80 -17.50 -51.53
N GLU A 550 29.54 -16.54 -50.64
CA GLU A 550 28.29 -16.49 -49.89
C GLU A 550 27.06 -16.31 -50.80
N LEU A 551 27.10 -15.37 -51.74
CA LEU A 551 25.99 -15.12 -52.68
C LEU A 551 25.73 -16.33 -53.58
N ARG A 552 26.79 -17.01 -54.05
CA ARG A 552 26.67 -18.27 -54.79
C ARG A 552 25.96 -19.34 -53.96
N LEU A 553 26.34 -19.49 -52.68
CA LEU A 553 25.73 -20.42 -51.76
C LEU A 553 24.24 -20.12 -51.53
N ILE A 554 23.88 -18.86 -51.27
CA ILE A 554 22.47 -18.44 -51.09
C ILE A 554 21.64 -18.76 -52.33
N THR A 555 22.19 -18.49 -53.52
CA THR A 555 21.51 -18.70 -54.80
C THR A 555 21.26 -20.19 -55.03
N ALA A 556 22.30 -21.03 -54.87
CA ALA A 556 22.20 -22.47 -55.05
C ALA A 556 21.19 -23.12 -54.08
N VAL A 557 21.20 -22.70 -52.80
CA VAL A 557 20.25 -23.19 -51.79
C VAL A 557 18.81 -22.78 -52.16
N SER A 558 18.59 -21.51 -52.49
CA SER A 558 17.26 -21.00 -52.85
C SER A 558 16.72 -21.63 -54.14
N ASN A 559 17.63 -22.09 -55.00
CA ASN A 559 17.27 -22.77 -56.23
C ASN A 559 16.95 -24.26 -56.07
N GLY A 560 17.37 -24.89 -54.97
CA GLY A 560 17.27 -26.33 -54.76
C GLY A 560 18.39 -27.12 -55.46
N GLU A 561 19.53 -26.49 -55.77
CA GLU A 561 20.67 -27.07 -56.49
C GLU A 561 21.61 -27.81 -55.53
N VAL A 562 21.23 -29.04 -55.14
CA VAL A 562 21.94 -29.83 -54.11
C VAL A 562 23.41 -30.12 -54.47
N ALA A 563 23.73 -30.29 -55.76
CA ALA A 563 25.10 -30.58 -56.22
C ALA A 563 26.03 -29.39 -55.98
N ASP A 564 25.62 -28.21 -56.45
CA ASP A 564 26.37 -26.95 -56.34
C ASP A 564 26.62 -26.56 -54.88
N VAL A 565 25.62 -26.75 -54.02
CA VAL A 565 25.75 -26.52 -52.58
C VAL A 565 26.84 -27.42 -51.95
N LYS A 566 26.92 -28.69 -52.34
CA LYS A 566 27.94 -29.61 -51.82
C LYS A 566 29.35 -29.20 -52.25
N GLU A 567 29.51 -28.79 -53.51
CA GLU A 567 30.80 -28.36 -54.06
C GLU A 567 31.30 -27.08 -53.37
N ILE A 568 30.44 -26.07 -53.23
CA ILE A 568 30.79 -24.80 -52.57
C ILE A 568 31.23 -25.07 -51.12
N LEU A 569 30.51 -25.92 -50.39
CA LEU A 569 30.86 -26.25 -49.00
C LEU A 569 32.14 -27.09 -48.89
N ALA A 570 32.47 -27.93 -49.87
CA ALA A 570 33.74 -28.65 -49.89
C ALA A 570 34.92 -27.67 -50.08
N GLN A 571 34.81 -26.74 -51.03
CA GLN A 571 35.84 -25.75 -51.31
C GLN A 571 36.16 -24.89 -50.08
N ILE A 572 35.12 -24.41 -49.38
CA ILE A 572 35.29 -23.63 -48.14
C ILE A 572 36.04 -24.42 -47.08
N TYR A 573 35.86 -25.75 -47.03
CA TYR A 573 36.53 -26.59 -46.05
C TYR A 573 38.01 -26.81 -46.41
N ASP A 574 38.29 -27.22 -47.64
CA ASP A 574 39.63 -27.60 -48.10
C ASP A 574 40.60 -26.40 -48.11
N ASP A 575 40.13 -25.22 -48.56
CA ASP A 575 40.90 -23.98 -48.59
C ASP A 575 41.41 -23.50 -47.22
N ASN A 576 40.82 -24.00 -46.15
CA ASN A 576 41.15 -23.64 -44.78
C ASN A 576 41.90 -24.77 -44.04
N GLN A 577 42.06 -25.96 -44.65
CA GLN A 577 42.76 -27.09 -44.06
C GLN A 577 44.28 -27.05 -44.33
N ASP A 578 44.72 -26.59 -45.49
CA ASP A 578 46.14 -26.65 -45.91
C ASP A 578 47.03 -25.53 -45.35
N LYS A 579 46.46 -24.54 -44.63
CA LYS A 579 47.24 -23.44 -44.03
C LYS A 579 47.77 -23.84 -42.65
N GLN A 580 49.09 -23.96 -42.58
CA GLN A 580 49.89 -24.39 -41.41
C GLN A 580 49.62 -23.61 -40.09
N TYR A 581 48.95 -22.45 -40.19
CA TYR A 581 48.59 -21.59 -39.06
C TYR A 581 47.25 -20.88 -39.33
N LEU A 582 46.11 -21.50 -39.00
CA LEU A 582 44.83 -20.77 -38.99
C LEU A 582 44.72 -19.96 -37.69
N LEU A 583 44.78 -18.64 -37.78
CA LEU A 583 44.51 -17.74 -36.65
C LEU A 583 43.10 -18.02 -36.09
N GLN A 584 42.98 -18.14 -34.76
CA GLN A 584 41.71 -18.45 -34.08
C GLN A 584 40.54 -17.58 -34.56
N GLN A 585 40.80 -16.29 -34.81
CA GLN A 585 39.79 -15.32 -35.25
C GLN A 585 39.19 -15.65 -36.63
N ILE A 586 39.99 -16.23 -37.54
CA ILE A 586 39.57 -16.52 -38.92
C ILE A 586 38.58 -17.69 -38.94
N GLY A 587 38.89 -18.79 -38.24
CA GLY A 587 38.01 -19.96 -38.16
C GLY A 587 36.66 -19.64 -37.53
N THR A 588 36.64 -18.85 -36.45
CA THR A 588 35.39 -18.38 -35.82
C THR A 588 34.56 -17.50 -36.76
N GLN A 589 35.21 -16.69 -37.58
CA GLN A 589 34.52 -15.80 -38.53
C GLN A 589 33.86 -16.57 -39.67
N ILE A 590 34.46 -17.66 -40.17
CA ILE A 590 33.89 -18.51 -41.21
C ILE A 590 32.60 -19.18 -40.72
N LEU A 591 32.64 -19.83 -39.55
CA LEU A 591 31.47 -20.48 -38.97
C LEU A 591 30.32 -19.48 -38.71
N SER A 592 30.66 -18.29 -38.20
CA SER A 592 29.68 -17.22 -37.95
C SER A 592 29.03 -16.72 -39.25
N SER A 593 29.81 -16.65 -40.33
CA SER A 593 29.32 -16.19 -41.63
C SER A 593 28.39 -17.24 -42.28
N LEU A 594 28.68 -18.53 -42.14
CA LEU A 594 27.78 -19.61 -42.56
C LEU A 594 26.47 -19.63 -41.76
N LYS A 595 26.52 -19.45 -40.43
CA LYS A 595 25.32 -19.30 -39.58
C LYS A 595 24.47 -18.12 -40.04
N GLY A 596 25.09 -16.96 -40.26
CA GLY A 596 24.42 -15.77 -40.78
C GLY A 596 23.78 -16.01 -42.16
N THR A 597 24.43 -16.81 -43.01
CA THR A 597 23.92 -17.20 -44.33
C THR A 597 22.65 -18.04 -44.22
N ILE A 598 22.61 -19.03 -43.33
CA ILE A 598 21.41 -19.84 -43.06
C ILE A 598 20.24 -18.94 -42.63
N ILE A 599 20.48 -18.02 -41.68
CA ILE A 599 19.45 -17.10 -41.19
C ILE A 599 18.96 -16.17 -42.32
N ARG A 600 19.86 -15.67 -43.17
CA ARG A 600 19.50 -14.87 -44.35
C ARG A 600 18.64 -15.65 -45.36
N ILE A 601 18.93 -16.93 -45.58
CA ILE A 601 18.13 -17.79 -46.47
C ILE A 601 16.73 -18.00 -45.89
N ILE A 602 16.63 -18.30 -44.60
CA ILE A 602 15.33 -18.53 -43.93
C ILE A 602 14.49 -17.25 -43.94
N SER A 603 15.06 -16.13 -43.49
CA SER A 603 14.34 -14.86 -43.35
C SER A 603 13.78 -14.30 -44.66
N LYS A 604 14.44 -14.55 -45.80
CA LYS A 604 13.98 -14.06 -47.11
C LYS A 604 12.93 -14.94 -47.78
N ASN A 605 12.67 -16.15 -47.28
CA ASN A 605 11.85 -17.14 -47.96
C ASN A 605 10.66 -17.61 -47.11
N ILE A 606 9.54 -16.90 -47.25
CA ILE A 606 8.28 -17.12 -46.51
C ILE A 606 7.62 -18.48 -46.83
N GLN A 607 8.07 -19.16 -47.89
CA GLN A 607 7.49 -20.43 -48.37
C GLN A 607 8.11 -21.68 -47.73
N LEU A 608 9.07 -21.53 -46.81
CA LEU A 608 9.70 -22.66 -46.13
C LEU A 608 8.75 -23.35 -45.14
N ASN A 609 8.94 -24.66 -44.95
CA ASN A 609 8.21 -25.43 -43.95
C ASN A 609 8.54 -24.91 -42.53
N GLN A 610 7.53 -24.42 -41.81
CA GLN A 610 7.71 -23.87 -40.45
C GLN A 610 8.36 -24.86 -39.48
N GLY A 611 8.02 -26.15 -39.55
CA GLY A 611 8.63 -27.16 -38.68
C GLY A 611 10.12 -27.39 -38.97
N LEU A 612 10.55 -27.27 -40.23
CA LEU A 612 11.97 -27.33 -40.59
C LEU A 612 12.71 -26.08 -40.12
N VAL A 613 12.07 -24.91 -40.25
CA VAL A 613 12.63 -23.63 -39.79
C VAL A 613 12.86 -23.67 -38.27
N ASP A 614 11.89 -24.17 -37.50
CA ASP A 614 12.00 -24.29 -36.05
C ASP A 614 13.09 -25.30 -35.62
N ASP A 615 13.24 -26.43 -36.32
CA ASP A 615 14.33 -27.40 -36.07
C ASP A 615 15.71 -26.80 -36.33
N ILE A 616 15.87 -26.11 -37.45
CA ILE A 616 17.15 -25.47 -37.82
C ILE A 616 17.50 -24.37 -36.83
N PHE A 617 16.54 -23.53 -36.44
CA PHE A 617 16.79 -22.50 -35.41
C PHE A 617 17.20 -23.13 -34.08
N SER A 618 16.54 -24.21 -33.65
CA SER A 618 16.88 -24.93 -32.42
C SER A 618 18.31 -25.47 -32.47
N ARG A 619 18.72 -26.08 -33.58
CA ARG A 619 20.08 -26.60 -33.78
C ARG A 619 21.13 -25.50 -33.84
N LEU A 620 20.83 -24.36 -34.48
CA LEU A 620 21.71 -23.19 -34.48
C LEU A 620 21.92 -22.63 -33.07
N GLU A 621 20.87 -22.64 -32.24
CA GLU A 621 20.95 -22.23 -30.84
C GLU A 621 21.80 -23.21 -30.02
N GLU A 622 21.62 -24.54 -30.18
CA GLU A 622 22.47 -25.54 -29.52
C GLU A 622 23.96 -25.40 -29.89
N MET A 623 24.26 -25.12 -31.16
CA MET A 623 25.61 -24.86 -31.64
C MET A 623 26.25 -23.59 -31.06
N SER A 624 25.46 -22.68 -30.49
CA SER A 624 25.99 -21.50 -29.80
C SER A 624 26.43 -21.81 -28.36
N GLN A 625 25.96 -22.93 -27.80
CA GLN A 625 26.17 -23.30 -26.40
C GLN A 625 27.32 -24.31 -26.18
N LYS A 626 27.68 -25.11 -27.19
CA LYS A 626 28.77 -26.10 -27.11
C LYS A 626 30.00 -25.64 -27.89
N ARG A 627 31.19 -25.79 -27.28
CA ARG A 627 32.47 -25.46 -27.92
C ARG A 627 33.03 -26.73 -28.58
N ASN A 628 32.74 -26.93 -29.86
CA ASN A 628 33.24 -28.08 -30.62
C ASN A 628 34.44 -27.69 -31.50
N GLU A 629 35.08 -28.71 -32.06
CA GLU A 629 36.09 -28.53 -33.10
C GLU A 629 35.48 -27.87 -34.35
N PHE A 630 36.27 -27.06 -35.06
CA PHE A 630 35.85 -26.39 -36.29
C PHE A 630 35.23 -27.38 -37.29
N TYR A 631 35.84 -28.56 -37.43
CA TYR A 631 35.33 -29.63 -38.29
C TYR A 631 33.90 -30.04 -37.93
N HIS A 632 33.65 -30.27 -36.63
CA HIS A 632 32.35 -30.69 -36.15
C HIS A 632 31.27 -29.66 -36.46
N ASP A 633 31.53 -28.38 -36.12
CA ASP A 633 30.57 -27.31 -36.35
C ASP A 633 30.33 -27.06 -37.84
N PHE A 634 31.38 -27.15 -38.66
CA PHE A 634 31.27 -27.05 -40.11
C PHE A 634 30.34 -28.13 -40.68
N GLN A 635 30.48 -29.38 -40.24
CA GLN A 635 29.63 -30.49 -40.70
C GLN A 635 28.16 -30.30 -40.29
N GLN A 636 27.89 -29.76 -39.10
CA GLN A 636 26.52 -29.46 -38.68
C GLN A 636 25.87 -28.36 -39.55
N LEU A 637 26.60 -27.29 -39.84
CA LEU A 637 26.12 -26.21 -40.72
C LEU A 637 25.87 -26.72 -42.14
N ARG A 638 26.80 -27.52 -42.67
CA ARG A 638 26.64 -28.20 -43.96
C ARG A 638 25.35 -29.02 -44.01
N LYS A 639 25.04 -29.79 -42.96
CA LYS A 639 23.81 -30.59 -42.90
C LYS A 639 22.55 -29.71 -42.98
N MET A 640 22.50 -28.62 -42.21
CA MET A 640 21.35 -27.70 -42.23
C MET A 640 21.15 -27.00 -43.58
N ILE A 641 22.25 -26.58 -44.22
CA ILE A 641 22.20 -25.97 -45.55
C ILE A 641 21.65 -26.95 -46.58
N LEU A 642 22.04 -28.24 -46.51
CA LEU A 642 21.51 -29.27 -47.39
C LEU A 642 20.02 -29.57 -47.14
N GLU A 643 19.59 -29.59 -45.88
CA GLU A 643 18.16 -29.75 -45.53
C GLU A 643 17.30 -28.60 -46.07
N LEU A 644 17.77 -27.35 -45.96
CA LEU A 644 17.10 -26.20 -46.58
C LEU A 644 17.02 -26.35 -48.10
N THR A 645 18.13 -26.72 -48.73
CA THR A 645 18.19 -26.90 -50.19
C THR A 645 17.17 -27.95 -50.66
N GLN A 646 17.06 -29.05 -49.93
CA GLN A 646 16.09 -30.11 -50.22
C GLN A 646 14.64 -29.61 -50.09
N ASN A 647 14.32 -28.79 -49.09
CA ASN A 647 12.99 -28.23 -48.93
C ASN A 647 12.61 -27.26 -50.07
N PHE A 648 13.55 -26.43 -50.53
CA PHE A 648 13.33 -25.57 -51.70
C PHE A 648 13.08 -26.39 -52.98
N TYR A 649 13.82 -27.47 -53.16
CA TYR A 649 13.63 -28.39 -54.28
C TYR A 649 12.21 -28.99 -54.29
N GLU A 650 11.73 -29.45 -53.13
CA GLU A 650 10.39 -30.05 -52.99
C GLU A 650 9.26 -29.03 -53.20
N ASN A 651 9.38 -27.82 -52.62
CA ASN A 651 8.38 -26.78 -52.76
C ASN A 651 8.21 -26.32 -54.22
N LYS A 652 9.31 -26.19 -54.98
CA LYS A 652 9.25 -25.87 -56.42
C LYS A 652 8.51 -26.95 -57.21
N ARG A 653 8.76 -28.24 -56.89
CA ARG A 653 8.10 -29.37 -57.56
C ARG A 653 6.59 -29.41 -57.31
N VAL A 654 6.16 -29.18 -56.07
CA VAL A 654 4.72 -29.18 -55.71
C VAL A 654 3.97 -28.00 -56.35
N GLY A 655 4.56 -26.80 -56.33
CA GLY A 655 3.97 -25.61 -56.96
C GLY A 655 3.81 -25.74 -58.49
N GLY A 656 4.76 -26.40 -59.15
CA GLY A 656 4.67 -26.71 -60.58
C GLY A 656 3.47 -27.58 -60.93
N LEU A 657 3.24 -28.67 -60.20
CA LEU A 657 2.11 -29.58 -60.43
C LEU A 657 0.74 -28.90 -60.24
N ALA A 658 0.58 -28.06 -59.21
CA ALA A 658 -0.67 -27.32 -58.97
C ALA A 658 -0.97 -26.33 -60.12
N THR A 659 0.06 -25.70 -60.67
CA THR A 659 -0.09 -24.77 -61.80
C THR A 659 -0.49 -25.51 -63.07
N ILE A 660 0.07 -26.70 -63.33
CA ILE A 660 -0.30 -27.56 -64.45
C ILE A 660 -1.76 -27.98 -64.38
N GLN A 661 -2.26 -28.31 -63.19
CA GLN A 661 -3.66 -28.66 -63.02
C GLN A 661 -4.58 -27.49 -63.39
N ARG A 662 -4.26 -26.26 -62.93
CA ARG A 662 -5.01 -25.05 -63.31
C ARG A 662 -5.00 -24.79 -64.81
N ILE A 663 -3.90 -25.08 -65.50
CA ILE A 663 -3.82 -24.99 -66.97
C ILE A 663 -4.80 -25.99 -67.61
N LYS A 664 -4.79 -27.26 -67.16
CA LYS A 664 -5.72 -28.28 -67.67
C LYS A 664 -7.18 -27.91 -67.42
N ASP A 665 -7.50 -27.38 -66.25
CA ASP A 665 -8.85 -26.96 -65.88
C ASP A 665 -9.33 -25.78 -66.75
N CYS A 666 -8.47 -24.80 -67.01
CA CYS A 666 -8.77 -23.71 -67.94
C CYS A 666 -9.06 -24.23 -69.36
N ILE A 667 -8.22 -25.13 -69.88
CA ILE A 667 -8.44 -25.73 -71.20
C ILE A 667 -9.76 -26.50 -71.24
N ASN A 668 -10.04 -27.36 -70.25
CA ASN A 668 -11.26 -28.16 -70.20
C ASN A 668 -12.54 -27.31 -70.06
N ARG A 669 -12.45 -26.13 -69.46
CA ARG A 669 -13.58 -25.21 -69.35
C ARG A 669 -13.80 -24.43 -70.65
N ASP A 670 -12.72 -23.97 -71.28
CA ASP A 670 -12.77 -22.96 -72.34
C ASP A 670 -12.51 -23.54 -73.76
N PHE A 671 -12.33 -24.86 -73.91
CA PHE A 671 -11.95 -25.50 -75.19
C PHE A 671 -12.91 -25.20 -76.35
N SER A 672 -14.20 -24.99 -76.07
CA SER A 672 -15.22 -24.71 -77.09
C SER A 672 -15.14 -23.29 -77.64
N ASP A 673 -14.38 -22.39 -77.01
CA ASP A 673 -14.09 -21.06 -77.57
C ASP A 673 -13.01 -21.19 -78.65
N SER A 674 -13.35 -20.80 -79.87
CA SER A 674 -12.43 -20.82 -81.00
C SER A 674 -11.31 -19.79 -80.91
N ASN A 675 -11.41 -18.83 -79.99
CA ASN A 675 -10.38 -17.83 -79.67
C ASN A 675 -9.48 -18.23 -78.49
N LEU A 676 -9.59 -19.46 -77.97
CA LEU A 676 -8.68 -19.97 -76.93
C LEU A 676 -7.23 -19.98 -77.45
N THR A 677 -6.44 -19.00 -77.01
CA THR A 677 -5.02 -18.85 -77.35
C THR A 677 -4.12 -19.15 -76.16
N LEU A 678 -2.83 -19.41 -76.42
CA LEU A 678 -1.84 -19.55 -75.36
C LEU A 678 -1.74 -18.32 -74.47
N GLN A 679 -1.98 -17.13 -75.03
CA GLN A 679 -2.01 -15.88 -74.27
C GLN A 679 -3.13 -15.89 -73.24
N HIS A 680 -4.35 -16.29 -73.64
CA HIS A 680 -5.49 -16.37 -72.73
C HIS A 680 -5.21 -17.31 -71.55
N ILE A 681 -4.69 -18.51 -71.84
CA ILE A 681 -4.37 -19.49 -70.79
C ILE A 681 -3.29 -18.93 -69.86
N ALA A 682 -2.28 -18.25 -70.42
CA ALA A 682 -1.18 -17.66 -69.65
C ALA A 682 -1.68 -16.57 -68.69
N GLU A 683 -2.62 -15.73 -69.12
CA GLU A 683 -3.28 -14.72 -68.29
C GLU A 683 -4.08 -15.37 -67.16
N VAL A 684 -4.88 -16.40 -67.44
CA VAL A 684 -5.69 -17.11 -66.42
C VAL A 684 -4.84 -17.75 -65.32
N VAL A 685 -3.65 -18.25 -65.67
CA VAL A 685 -2.74 -18.90 -64.71
C VAL A 685 -1.63 -17.98 -64.20
N ASN A 686 -1.68 -16.68 -64.53
CA ASN A 686 -0.66 -15.67 -64.18
C ASN A 686 0.78 -16.11 -64.54
N MET A 687 0.97 -16.65 -65.73
CA MET A 687 2.29 -17.05 -66.25
C MET A 687 2.60 -16.28 -67.54
N SER A 688 3.88 -16.14 -67.88
CA SER A 688 4.24 -15.57 -69.18
C SER A 688 3.91 -16.54 -70.32
N GLN A 689 3.43 -16.01 -71.44
CA GLN A 689 3.10 -16.78 -72.64
C GLN A 689 4.28 -17.63 -73.16
N LYS A 690 5.53 -17.20 -72.91
CA LYS A 690 6.75 -17.94 -73.28
C LYS A 690 7.02 -19.14 -72.36
N MET A 691 6.78 -19.00 -71.06
CA MET A 691 7.05 -20.07 -70.08
C MET A 691 5.99 -21.16 -70.09
N LEU A 692 4.76 -20.80 -70.46
CA LEU A 692 3.61 -21.70 -70.38
C LEU A 692 3.76 -23.01 -71.18
N PRO A 693 4.21 -23.00 -72.46
CA PRO A 693 4.45 -24.24 -73.20
C PRO A 693 5.61 -25.07 -72.65
N ILE A 694 6.67 -24.42 -72.14
CA ILE A 694 7.86 -25.08 -71.59
C ILE A 694 7.46 -25.84 -70.33
N MET A 695 6.87 -25.14 -69.38
CA MET A 695 6.45 -25.72 -68.10
C MET A 695 5.38 -26.79 -68.28
N PHE A 696 4.40 -26.57 -69.19
CA PHE A 696 3.39 -27.59 -69.49
C PHE A 696 4.01 -28.86 -70.06
N LYS A 697 4.95 -28.75 -70.99
CA LYS A 697 5.63 -29.90 -71.58
C LYS A 697 6.55 -30.61 -70.58
N GLU A 698 7.29 -29.87 -69.76
CA GLU A 698 8.17 -30.43 -68.73
C GLU A 698 7.40 -31.32 -67.74
N HIS A 699 6.21 -30.89 -67.32
CA HIS A 699 5.42 -31.63 -66.33
C HIS A 699 4.47 -32.68 -66.92
N THR A 700 3.99 -32.50 -68.16
CA THR A 700 3.00 -33.41 -68.77
C THR A 700 3.57 -34.33 -69.85
N GLY A 701 4.76 -34.01 -70.37
CA GLY A 701 5.38 -34.69 -71.52
C GLY A 701 4.79 -34.30 -72.88
N VAL A 702 3.67 -33.58 -72.92
CA VAL A 702 2.94 -33.23 -74.17
C VAL A 702 2.94 -31.72 -74.41
N ASN A 703 2.85 -31.29 -75.68
CA ASN A 703 2.67 -29.88 -76.00
C ASN A 703 1.25 -29.46 -75.63
N ILE A 704 1.12 -28.27 -75.04
CA ILE A 704 -0.19 -27.73 -74.65
C ILE A 704 -1.15 -27.56 -75.84
N SER A 705 -0.63 -27.27 -77.05
CA SER A 705 -1.49 -27.14 -78.24
C SER A 705 -2.10 -28.49 -78.65
N ASP A 706 -1.30 -29.57 -78.56
CA ASP A 706 -1.78 -30.94 -78.83
C ASP A 706 -2.82 -31.35 -77.79
N TYR A 707 -2.60 -30.98 -76.52
CA TYR A 707 -3.56 -31.23 -75.45
C TYR A 707 -4.92 -30.54 -75.69
N ILE A 708 -4.93 -29.28 -76.17
CA ILE A 708 -6.18 -28.58 -76.55
C ILE A 708 -6.86 -29.29 -77.72
N GLU A 709 -6.11 -29.69 -78.75
CA GLU A 709 -6.67 -30.42 -79.90
C GLU A 709 -7.32 -31.74 -79.46
N ASP A 710 -6.67 -32.50 -78.58
CA ASP A 710 -7.20 -33.77 -78.06
C ASP A 710 -8.47 -33.57 -77.23
N VAL A 711 -8.53 -32.56 -76.36
CA VAL A 711 -9.75 -32.22 -75.60
C VAL A 711 -10.90 -31.90 -76.57
N ARG A 712 -10.66 -31.05 -77.58
CA ARG A 712 -11.66 -30.70 -78.60
C ARG A 712 -12.10 -31.92 -79.42
N MET A 713 -11.18 -32.79 -79.81
CA MET A 713 -11.48 -33.99 -80.60
C MET A 713 -12.27 -35.03 -79.81
N ASN A 714 -11.95 -35.22 -78.54
CA ASN A 714 -12.71 -36.14 -77.68
C ASN A 714 -14.14 -35.65 -77.46
N TYR A 715 -14.34 -34.34 -77.26
CA TYR A 715 -15.68 -33.74 -77.22
C TYR A 715 -16.42 -33.96 -78.54
N ALA A 716 -15.77 -33.73 -79.68
CA ALA A 716 -16.38 -33.92 -80.99
C ALA A 716 -16.81 -35.38 -81.25
N LYS A 717 -15.96 -36.36 -80.91
CA LYS A 717 -16.28 -37.80 -81.02
C LYS A 717 -17.53 -38.14 -80.19
N LYS A 718 -17.64 -37.58 -78.98
CA LYS A 718 -18.78 -37.75 -78.09
C LYS A 718 -20.06 -37.15 -78.69
N GLN A 719 -20.00 -35.92 -79.21
CA GLN A 719 -21.16 -35.28 -79.86
C GLN A 719 -21.62 -36.01 -81.14
N LEU A 720 -20.69 -36.59 -81.91
CA LEU A 720 -21.03 -37.38 -83.10
C LEU A 720 -21.77 -38.67 -82.77
N LEU A 721 -21.51 -39.24 -81.58
CA LEU A 721 -22.19 -40.41 -81.04
C LEU A 721 -23.56 -40.05 -80.45
N GLU A 722 -23.61 -39.04 -79.59
CA GLU A 722 -24.79 -38.73 -78.77
C GLU A 722 -25.85 -37.89 -79.51
N THR A 723 -25.51 -37.28 -80.66
CA THR A 723 -26.39 -36.33 -81.33
C THR A 723 -26.43 -36.49 -82.85
N ASP A 724 -27.55 -36.08 -83.44
CA ASP A 724 -27.75 -35.96 -84.88
C ASP A 724 -27.42 -34.58 -85.45
N ASP A 725 -26.79 -33.72 -84.65
CA ASP A 725 -26.45 -32.35 -85.04
C ASP A 725 -25.61 -32.32 -86.33
N ALA A 726 -25.82 -31.30 -87.16
CA ALA A 726 -25.04 -31.11 -88.37
C ALA A 726 -23.53 -31.01 -88.03
N ILE A 727 -22.66 -31.60 -88.86
CA ILE A 727 -21.20 -31.58 -88.64
C ILE A 727 -20.66 -30.15 -88.44
N GLU A 728 -21.27 -29.17 -89.08
CA GLU A 728 -20.92 -27.75 -88.92
C GLU A 728 -21.22 -27.24 -87.50
N LYS A 729 -22.34 -27.66 -86.90
CA LYS A 729 -22.71 -27.30 -85.52
C LYS A 729 -21.77 -27.95 -84.52
N ILE A 730 -21.41 -29.22 -84.74
CA ILE A 730 -20.43 -29.93 -83.89
C ILE A 730 -19.05 -29.29 -84.01
N ALA A 731 -18.65 -28.84 -85.20
CA ALA A 731 -17.38 -28.14 -85.39
C ALA A 731 -17.30 -26.87 -84.53
N ILE A 732 -18.35 -26.04 -84.56
CA ILE A 732 -18.44 -24.81 -83.75
C ILE A 732 -18.44 -25.16 -82.26
N ALA A 733 -19.26 -26.12 -81.83
CA ALA A 733 -19.32 -26.55 -80.42
C ALA A 733 -18.00 -27.14 -79.90
N SER A 734 -17.17 -27.70 -80.80
CA SER A 734 -15.85 -28.23 -80.48
C SER A 734 -14.74 -27.17 -80.53
N GLY A 735 -15.06 -25.88 -80.70
CA GLY A 735 -14.10 -24.78 -80.71
C GLY A 735 -13.39 -24.54 -82.04
N TYR A 736 -13.97 -24.94 -83.16
CA TYR A 736 -13.44 -24.65 -84.50
C TYR A 736 -14.23 -23.54 -85.19
N ASN A 737 -13.52 -22.57 -85.79
CA ASN A 737 -14.12 -21.45 -86.53
C ASN A 737 -14.84 -21.85 -87.82
N SER A 738 -14.58 -23.04 -88.35
CA SER A 738 -15.28 -23.57 -89.53
C SER A 738 -15.25 -25.09 -89.54
N GLY A 739 -16.28 -25.70 -90.12
CA GLY A 739 -16.33 -27.13 -90.33
C GLY A 739 -15.25 -27.64 -91.29
N HIS A 740 -14.67 -26.81 -92.17
CA HIS A 740 -13.56 -27.23 -93.02
C HIS A 740 -12.29 -27.50 -92.20
N SER A 741 -11.94 -26.58 -91.28
CA SER A 741 -10.81 -26.76 -90.36
C SER A 741 -11.03 -27.94 -89.41
N PHE A 742 -12.26 -28.07 -88.89
CA PHE A 742 -12.64 -29.22 -88.06
C PHE A 742 -12.51 -30.55 -88.80
N ARG A 743 -13.04 -30.69 -90.02
CA ARG A 743 -12.95 -31.95 -90.79
C ARG A 743 -11.50 -32.37 -91.04
N ARG A 744 -10.60 -31.43 -91.34
CA ARG A 744 -9.16 -31.72 -91.49
C ARG A 744 -8.53 -32.18 -90.18
N ALA A 745 -8.78 -31.48 -89.07
CA ALA A 745 -8.26 -31.85 -87.76
C ALA A 745 -8.82 -33.19 -87.27
N PHE A 746 -10.12 -33.42 -87.43
CA PHE A 746 -10.78 -34.67 -87.06
C PHE A 746 -10.26 -35.86 -87.88
N LYS A 747 -10.11 -35.70 -89.20
CA LYS A 747 -9.52 -36.76 -90.04
C LYS A 747 -8.06 -37.03 -89.68
N ARG A 748 -7.30 -36.00 -89.31
CA ARG A 748 -5.92 -36.17 -88.81
C ARG A 748 -5.89 -36.92 -87.47
N ASN A 749 -6.80 -36.61 -86.55
CA ASN A 749 -6.86 -37.23 -85.22
C ASN A 749 -7.44 -38.65 -85.24
N THR A 750 -8.39 -38.96 -86.13
CA THR A 750 -9.15 -40.23 -86.14
C THR A 750 -8.91 -41.13 -87.34
N GLY A 751 -8.28 -40.62 -88.40
CA GLY A 751 -8.10 -41.33 -89.68
C GLY A 751 -9.28 -41.24 -90.64
N THR A 752 -10.49 -40.90 -90.18
CA THR A 752 -11.73 -40.88 -90.99
C THR A 752 -12.43 -39.53 -90.93
N SER A 753 -13.35 -39.26 -91.87
CA SER A 753 -14.11 -38.00 -91.84
C SER A 753 -15.17 -38.05 -90.71
N PRO A 754 -15.57 -36.92 -90.11
CA PRO A 754 -16.63 -36.88 -89.08
C PRO A 754 -17.93 -37.56 -89.52
N SER A 755 -18.30 -37.42 -90.80
CA SER A 755 -19.50 -38.03 -91.37
C SER A 755 -19.38 -39.55 -91.47
N ASP A 756 -18.22 -40.05 -91.88
CA ASP A 756 -17.96 -41.49 -91.95
C ASP A 756 -17.85 -42.08 -90.54
N TYR A 757 -17.20 -41.36 -89.62
CA TYR A 757 -17.10 -41.74 -88.22
C TYR A 757 -18.49 -41.90 -87.57
N ARG A 758 -19.41 -40.95 -87.80
CA ARG A 758 -20.81 -41.09 -87.34
C ARG A 758 -21.52 -42.29 -87.96
N LYS A 759 -21.34 -42.56 -89.26
CA LYS A 759 -21.93 -43.74 -89.92
C LYS A 759 -21.40 -45.03 -89.28
N MET A 760 -20.09 -45.11 -89.04
CA MET A 760 -19.48 -46.25 -88.37
C MET A 760 -20.09 -46.48 -86.98
N LEU A 761 -20.27 -45.42 -86.19
CA LEU A 761 -20.90 -45.52 -84.86
C LEU A 761 -22.36 -46.00 -84.93
N LYS A 762 -23.16 -45.48 -85.87
CA LYS A 762 -24.57 -45.91 -86.07
C LYS A 762 -24.74 -47.30 -86.67
N THR A 763 -23.66 -47.91 -87.18
CA THR A 763 -23.67 -49.30 -87.67
C THR A 763 -23.25 -50.28 -86.55
N LEU A 764 -22.80 -49.74 -85.40
CA LEU A 764 -22.38 -50.47 -84.19
C LEU A 764 -23.42 -50.37 -83.05
N GLU A 765 -24.50 -49.61 -83.27
CA GLU A 765 -25.78 -49.67 -82.54
C GLU A 765 -26.80 -50.48 -83.36
#